data_AF-A0A2S7TNV1-F1
#
_entry.id   AF-A0A2S7TNV1-F1
#
_cell.length_a   1.000
_cell.length_b   1.000
_cell.length_c   1.000
_cell.angle_alpha   90.00
_cell.angle_beta   90.00
_cell.angle_gamma   90.00
#
_symmetry.space_group_name_H-M   'P 1'
#
loop_
_entity.id
_entity.type
_entity.pdbx_description
1 polymer ?
#
loop_
_entity_poly.entity_id
_entity_poly.type
_entity_poly.pdbx_seq_one_letter_code
_entity_poly.pdbx_strand_id
1 'polypeptide(L)'
;MKLKTTAALALLITHLGWAQAETLYTPKQGERLSELLMRQQLLPGTARNAQGQALQLEGMVLQRAALRGKQELQKTQLITQLAVMGPSKVPAYLQPLVDGLPVTGRQLLPSQDGHVLAGKINLDPILQNNDQLVLQPLGNTIAVLGTKGQCIAEFKPEVSVLAYLEQCFPKSSWYKFGEGFDQAWLVQPSGEVTQLNVGLWNQTEQTLPQPGAWVWAPARNSGWAEQESLQLVQFLQTQGAYNQPASTAVQAAVVKAPAADAIAANNTPFDYTVRPTRSDWGTVGLLQMPSARMAEEGTISITASRVEPYSRYSFIYQPFEWLEAGFRYSIITNRRFGSDAFSGDRKYQDKSVDLKVRLLDETAYVPEVALGLRDVGGTGLFSSEYFVVNKRAGKFDFTLGLGFGNMATGGGISNPFGFITDEFDTRPAPDVGAGGQANSSAYFRGEAALFGGVEWQTPWQDLILKVEVDGNDYSNEPLNNPQAQSSNINYGAVYRINDYIDFSVSVQRGNTMGFALSFKENVSKYAVPKITDPKPVVVTQGPRPTSTDWEKTLKLVEQQTTWNVESVQQRGSEVQLTVKNADVTYPAKAVDKATAALHENVAEGINWFSFTYKNRGADVAQHVVNRKQWAADKTELPVEQTNSNPVAAVEPNSYAYRPVHTDYDPWYNGGVGLGYEQTFGGANGYLFQFTGYARGEVEFTDSTWVTGRIDHVLGGTFDKFTQRGTSRLPQVRTNFREYSTASDTKLSNLQLNHVGQLSQNHFYSLYGGYLESMFGGVGGEYLYRP
;
A
#
# COMPACT_ATOMS: atom_id res chain seq x y z
N MET A 1 -21.42 11.61 -67.81
CA MET A 1 -21.02 12.48 -66.68
C MET A 1 -21.21 11.69 -65.37
N LYS A 2 -20.25 10.83 -65.00
CA LYS A 2 -20.18 10.11 -63.71
C LYS A 2 -18.87 9.31 -63.67
N LEU A 3 -17.82 9.97 -63.23
CA LEU A 3 -16.54 9.39 -62.82
C LEU A 3 -15.85 10.48 -62.00
N LYS A 4 -15.91 10.36 -60.67
CA LYS A 4 -15.08 11.04 -59.65
C LYS A 4 -15.81 10.94 -58.30
N THR A 5 -15.59 9.86 -57.56
CA THR A 5 -15.84 9.83 -56.11
C THR A 5 -14.99 8.79 -55.36
N THR A 6 -14.36 7.84 -56.04
CA THR A 6 -13.52 6.81 -55.36
C THR A 6 -12.07 7.22 -55.13
N ALA A 7 -11.56 8.25 -55.82
CA ALA A 7 -10.16 8.68 -55.69
C ALA A 7 -9.89 9.60 -54.48
N ALA A 8 -10.93 10.18 -53.86
CA ALA A 8 -10.76 11.10 -52.75
C ALA A 8 -10.59 10.40 -51.38
N LEU A 9 -11.01 9.14 -51.24
CA LEU A 9 -10.86 8.39 -49.99
C LEU A 9 -9.46 7.74 -49.85
N ALA A 10 -8.83 7.38 -50.97
CA ALA A 10 -7.48 6.83 -51.00
C ALA A 10 -6.39 7.91 -50.80
N LEU A 11 -6.70 9.18 -51.07
CA LEU A 11 -5.74 10.29 -50.93
C LEU A 11 -5.59 10.82 -49.49
N LEU A 12 -6.44 10.41 -48.55
CA LEU A 12 -6.25 10.70 -47.12
C LEU A 12 -5.30 9.72 -46.43
N ILE A 13 -4.95 8.61 -47.10
CA ILE A 13 -4.12 7.53 -46.54
C ILE A 13 -2.62 7.87 -46.62
N THR A 14 -2.21 8.76 -47.54
CA THR A 14 -0.80 9.14 -47.74
C THR A 14 -0.30 10.26 -46.83
N HIS A 15 -1.12 10.78 -45.91
CA HIS A 15 -0.68 11.75 -44.88
C HIS A 15 -0.81 11.20 -43.45
N LEU A 16 -1.22 9.94 -43.30
CA LEU A 16 -1.22 9.24 -42.04
C LEU A 16 0.00 8.30 -42.06
N GLY A 17 0.95 8.47 -41.15
CA GLY A 17 2.17 7.65 -41.00
C GLY A 17 1.92 6.17 -40.62
N TRP A 18 0.82 5.60 -41.09
CA TRP A 18 0.28 4.27 -40.79
C TRP A 18 0.00 3.53 -42.10
N ALA A 19 1.00 3.41 -42.98
CA ALA A 19 0.84 2.78 -44.29
C ALA A 19 0.61 1.24 -44.23
N GLN A 20 0.42 0.66 -43.03
CA GLN A 20 0.31 -0.79 -42.81
C GLN A 20 -0.84 -1.22 -41.87
N ALA A 21 -1.85 -0.39 -41.62
CA ALA A 21 -3.02 -0.84 -40.86
C ALA A 21 -3.77 -1.95 -41.61
N GLU A 22 -3.90 -3.14 -41.01
CA GLU A 22 -4.43 -4.34 -41.69
C GLU A 22 -5.96 -4.35 -41.79
N THR A 23 -6.68 -3.81 -40.79
CA THR A 23 -8.15 -3.80 -40.81
C THR A 23 -8.74 -2.65 -40.00
N LEU A 24 -9.74 -2.00 -40.59
CA LEU A 24 -10.48 -0.87 -40.01
C LEU A 24 -11.92 -1.30 -39.71
N TYR A 25 -12.37 -1.09 -38.48
CA TYR A 25 -13.76 -1.34 -38.08
C TYR A 25 -14.44 -0.05 -37.65
N THR A 26 -15.69 0.12 -38.09
CA THR A 26 -16.53 1.28 -37.78
C THR A 26 -17.63 0.90 -36.78
N PRO A 27 -17.86 1.73 -35.75
CA PRO A 27 -18.88 1.50 -34.74
C PRO A 27 -20.29 1.85 -35.24
N LYS A 28 -21.30 1.23 -34.63
CA LYS A 28 -22.69 1.70 -34.71
C LYS A 28 -22.93 2.83 -33.71
N GLN A 29 -23.92 3.67 -33.97
CA GLN A 29 -24.28 4.77 -33.08
C GLN A 29 -24.66 4.24 -31.68
N GLY A 30 -23.96 4.72 -30.64
CA GLY A 30 -24.21 4.34 -29.25
C GLY A 30 -23.71 2.95 -28.84
N GLU A 31 -23.03 2.23 -29.74
CA GLU A 31 -22.43 0.93 -29.47
C GLU A 31 -21.24 1.08 -28.51
N ARG A 32 -21.10 0.15 -27.56
CA ARG A 32 -19.93 0.10 -26.68
C ARG A 32 -18.76 -0.63 -27.35
N LEU A 33 -17.54 -0.38 -26.87
CA LEU A 33 -16.37 -1.08 -27.40
C LEU A 33 -16.49 -2.60 -27.23
N SER A 34 -16.93 -3.07 -26.07
CA SER A 34 -17.15 -4.51 -25.85
C SER A 34 -18.11 -5.13 -26.88
N GLU A 35 -19.21 -4.45 -27.19
CA GLU A 35 -20.21 -4.89 -28.17
C GLU A 35 -19.63 -4.95 -29.59
N LEU A 36 -18.84 -3.93 -29.97
CA LEU A 36 -18.12 -3.93 -31.25
C LEU A 36 -17.16 -5.13 -31.35
N LEU A 37 -16.38 -5.40 -30.30
CA LEU A 37 -15.41 -6.50 -30.29
C LEU A 37 -16.10 -7.87 -30.40
N MET A 38 -17.18 -8.07 -29.66
CA MET A 38 -17.98 -9.30 -29.74
C MET A 38 -18.63 -9.47 -31.12
N ARG A 39 -19.20 -8.39 -31.68
CA ARG A 39 -19.83 -8.40 -33.01
C ARG A 39 -18.85 -8.73 -34.12
N GLN A 40 -17.62 -8.24 -34.01
CA GLN A 40 -16.54 -8.49 -34.99
C GLN A 40 -15.74 -9.75 -34.68
N GLN A 41 -16.11 -10.53 -33.63
CA GLN A 41 -15.41 -11.73 -33.18
C GLN A 41 -13.93 -11.49 -32.82
N LEU A 42 -13.61 -10.26 -32.40
CA LEU A 42 -12.28 -9.81 -31.97
C LEU A 42 -12.09 -10.10 -30.48
N LEU A 43 -12.11 -11.38 -30.12
CA LEU A 43 -11.89 -11.86 -28.76
C LEU A 43 -10.60 -12.68 -28.68
N PRO A 44 -9.92 -12.68 -27.51
CA PRO A 44 -8.71 -13.48 -27.32
C PRO A 44 -8.92 -14.94 -27.72
N GLY A 45 -8.00 -15.48 -28.53
CA GLY A 45 -8.04 -16.86 -29.01
C GLY A 45 -8.96 -17.13 -30.21
N THR A 46 -10.00 -16.32 -30.44
CA THR A 46 -10.97 -16.52 -31.55
C THR A 46 -10.76 -15.59 -32.74
N ALA A 47 -10.10 -14.44 -32.55
CA ALA A 47 -9.90 -13.47 -33.61
C ALA A 47 -9.08 -14.06 -34.77
N ARG A 48 -9.62 -13.97 -36.00
CA ARG A 48 -8.98 -14.45 -37.23
C ARG A 48 -9.11 -13.41 -38.36
N ASN A 49 -8.10 -13.29 -39.20
CA ASN A 49 -8.18 -12.49 -40.42
C ASN A 49 -9.03 -13.19 -41.49
N ALA A 50 -9.26 -12.52 -42.63
CA ALA A 50 -10.05 -13.07 -43.75
C ALA A 50 -9.45 -14.37 -44.33
N GLN A 51 -8.17 -14.63 -44.09
CA GLN A 51 -7.43 -15.82 -44.49
C GLN A 51 -7.41 -16.92 -43.40
N GLY A 52 -8.08 -16.72 -42.27
CA GLY A 52 -8.15 -17.69 -41.17
C GLY A 52 -6.93 -17.74 -40.25
N GLN A 53 -6.03 -16.77 -40.32
CA GLN A 53 -4.86 -16.66 -39.43
C GLN A 53 -5.23 -15.92 -38.15
N ALA A 54 -4.64 -16.32 -37.02
CA ALA A 54 -4.85 -15.67 -35.72
C ALA A 54 -4.43 -14.19 -35.76
N LEU A 55 -5.34 -13.31 -35.32
CA LEU A 55 -5.06 -11.90 -35.14
C LEU A 55 -4.46 -11.67 -33.76
N GLN A 56 -3.41 -10.85 -33.69
CA GLN A 56 -2.82 -10.38 -32.44
C GLN A 56 -3.56 -9.12 -31.97
N LEU A 57 -4.37 -9.27 -30.93
CA LEU A 57 -5.22 -8.19 -30.42
C LEU A 57 -4.42 -7.13 -29.65
N GLU A 58 -3.18 -7.43 -29.28
CA GLU A 58 -2.26 -6.54 -28.60
C GLU A 58 -1.98 -5.26 -29.43
N GLY A 59 -2.04 -5.36 -30.75
CA GLY A 59 -1.93 -4.23 -31.69
C GLY A 59 -3.21 -3.42 -31.89
N MET A 60 -4.27 -3.67 -31.13
CA MET A 60 -5.56 -2.99 -31.27
C MET A 60 -5.53 -1.56 -30.74
N VAL A 61 -5.97 -0.62 -31.57
CA VAL A 61 -5.96 0.82 -31.31
C VAL A 61 -7.32 1.42 -31.62
N LEU A 62 -7.98 1.97 -30.59
CA LEU A 62 -9.17 2.80 -30.75
C LEU A 62 -8.73 4.25 -31.04
N GLN A 63 -9.07 4.77 -32.22
CA GLN A 63 -8.80 6.14 -32.62
C GLN A 63 -10.03 7.01 -32.45
N ARG A 64 -9.86 8.17 -31.81
CA ARG A 64 -10.91 9.18 -31.61
C ARG A 64 -10.46 10.53 -32.14
N ALA A 65 -11.27 11.13 -33.00
CA ALA A 65 -10.97 12.45 -33.57
C ALA A 65 -10.81 13.53 -32.47
N ALA A 66 -11.60 13.46 -31.41
CA ALA A 66 -11.58 14.39 -30.29
C ALA A 66 -10.24 14.41 -29.52
N LEU A 67 -9.45 13.33 -29.57
CA LEU A 67 -8.15 13.25 -28.88
C LEU A 67 -7.00 13.83 -29.70
N ARG A 68 -7.16 14.00 -31.01
CA ARG A 68 -6.07 14.43 -31.89
C ARG A 68 -5.54 15.81 -31.50
N GLY A 69 -6.42 16.77 -31.19
CA GLY A 69 -5.98 18.11 -30.76
C GLY A 69 -5.15 18.09 -29.47
N LYS A 70 -5.52 17.23 -28.50
CA LYS A 70 -4.76 17.05 -27.25
C LYS A 70 -3.40 16.40 -27.49
N GLN A 71 -3.35 15.38 -28.34
CA GLN A 71 -2.10 14.70 -28.69
C GLN A 71 -1.16 15.56 -29.53
N GLU A 72 -1.70 16.44 -30.39
CA GLU A 72 -0.90 17.44 -31.12
C GLU A 72 -0.26 18.45 -30.15
N LEU A 73 -1.02 18.91 -29.15
CA LEU A 73 -0.48 19.75 -28.07
C LEU A 73 0.62 19.00 -27.30
N GLN A 74 0.37 17.75 -26.91
CA GLN A 74 1.35 16.90 -26.20
C GLN A 74 2.64 16.73 -27.01
N LYS A 75 2.52 16.45 -28.32
CA LYS A 75 3.68 16.34 -29.23
C LYS A 75 4.45 17.66 -29.31
N THR A 76 3.75 18.78 -29.49
CA THR A 76 4.37 20.11 -29.58
C THR A 76 5.10 20.48 -28.29
N GLN A 77 4.51 20.17 -27.14
CA GLN A 77 5.13 20.37 -25.82
C GLN A 77 6.39 19.53 -25.68
N LEU A 78 6.34 18.24 -26.05
CA LEU A 78 7.51 17.35 -26.01
C LEU A 78 8.63 17.85 -26.91
N ILE A 79 8.35 18.25 -28.15
CA ILE A 79 9.36 18.80 -29.08
C ILE A 79 10.00 20.07 -28.50
N THR A 80 9.18 20.98 -27.96
CA THR A 80 9.66 22.22 -27.34
C THR A 80 10.58 21.92 -26.15
N GLN A 81 10.20 20.95 -25.32
CA GLN A 81 11.00 20.51 -24.19
C GLN A 81 12.33 19.89 -24.62
N LEU A 82 12.33 18.99 -25.62
CA LEU A 82 13.56 18.41 -26.15
C LEU A 82 14.51 19.51 -26.67
N ALA A 83 13.97 20.53 -27.35
CA ALA A 83 14.76 21.67 -27.80
C ALA A 83 15.36 22.47 -26.63
N VAL A 84 14.60 22.70 -25.56
CA VAL A 84 15.06 23.40 -24.34
C VAL A 84 16.14 22.61 -23.58
N MET A 85 16.02 21.28 -23.51
CA MET A 85 17.02 20.41 -22.88
C MET A 85 18.38 20.45 -23.59
N GLY A 86 18.37 20.76 -24.90
CA GLY A 86 19.55 20.99 -25.71
C GLY A 86 20.32 19.72 -26.11
N PRO A 87 21.28 19.85 -27.04
CA PRO A 87 21.98 18.71 -27.65
C PRO A 87 22.93 17.98 -26.68
N SER A 88 23.25 18.58 -25.52
CA SER A 88 24.05 17.91 -24.49
C SER A 88 23.28 16.80 -23.75
N LYS A 89 21.94 16.89 -23.69
CA LYS A 89 21.08 15.89 -23.03
C LYS A 89 20.31 15.05 -24.05
N VAL A 90 19.89 15.64 -25.16
CA VAL A 90 19.02 15.00 -26.16
C VAL A 90 19.88 14.38 -27.27
N PRO A 91 19.84 13.05 -27.47
CA PRO A 91 20.61 12.41 -28.53
C PRO A 91 20.08 12.83 -29.91
N ALA A 92 20.98 12.98 -30.88
CA ALA A 92 20.69 13.56 -32.20
C ALA A 92 19.55 12.88 -32.99
N TYR A 93 19.24 11.61 -32.68
CA TYR A 93 18.17 10.88 -33.35
C TYR A 93 16.77 11.19 -32.79
N LEU A 94 16.67 11.63 -31.53
CA LEU A 94 15.41 11.57 -30.79
C LEU A 94 14.42 12.64 -31.23
N GLN A 95 14.87 13.88 -31.44
CA GLN A 95 14.00 14.94 -31.93
C GLN A 95 13.47 14.65 -33.35
N PRO A 96 14.30 14.28 -34.34
CA PRO A 96 13.80 13.82 -35.65
C PRO A 96 12.83 12.63 -35.58
N LEU A 97 13.05 11.70 -34.64
CA LEU A 97 12.15 10.58 -34.41
C LEU A 97 10.77 11.07 -33.94
N VAL A 98 10.72 11.91 -32.90
CA VAL A 98 9.46 12.46 -32.37
C VAL A 98 8.74 13.31 -33.42
N ASP A 99 9.48 14.12 -34.17
CA ASP A 99 8.93 14.93 -35.26
C ASP A 99 8.27 14.06 -36.34
N GLY A 100 8.90 12.92 -36.69
CA GLY A 100 8.41 11.97 -37.68
C GLY A 100 7.22 11.12 -37.23
N LEU A 101 6.92 11.05 -35.93
CA LEU A 101 5.83 10.22 -35.40
C LEU A 101 4.46 10.91 -35.54
N PRO A 102 3.41 10.20 -36.01
CA PRO A 102 2.10 10.79 -36.26
C PRO A 102 1.30 11.06 -34.97
N VAL A 103 0.35 11.99 -35.05
CA VAL A 103 -0.74 12.10 -34.07
C VAL A 103 -1.84 11.09 -34.41
N THR A 104 -2.02 10.09 -33.56
CA THR A 104 -2.83 8.90 -33.86
C THR A 104 -4.30 9.05 -33.47
N GLY A 105 -4.59 9.91 -32.49
CA GLY A 105 -5.90 9.95 -31.83
C GLY A 105 -6.16 8.72 -30.96
N ARG A 106 -5.14 7.92 -30.61
CA ARG A 106 -5.28 6.71 -29.81
C ARG A 106 -5.88 7.00 -28.43
N GLN A 107 -7.01 6.37 -28.12
CA GLN A 107 -7.54 6.24 -26.77
C GLN A 107 -6.82 5.08 -26.08
N LEU A 108 -6.20 5.35 -24.93
CA LEU A 108 -5.66 4.29 -24.08
C LEU A 108 -6.82 3.51 -23.46
N LEU A 109 -6.75 2.19 -23.56
CA LEU A 109 -7.78 1.28 -23.08
C LEU A 109 -7.24 0.52 -21.86
N PRO A 110 -8.04 0.36 -20.79
CA PRO A 110 -7.63 -0.41 -19.61
C PRO A 110 -7.60 -1.93 -19.87
N SER A 111 -8.25 -2.38 -20.95
CA SER A 111 -8.20 -3.77 -21.43
C SER A 111 -8.52 -3.79 -22.92
N GLN A 112 -7.92 -4.73 -23.64
CA GLN A 112 -8.25 -5.06 -25.03
C GLN A 112 -9.22 -6.26 -25.13
N ASP A 113 -9.58 -6.88 -23.99
CA ASP A 113 -10.54 -7.97 -23.94
C ASP A 113 -11.98 -7.43 -23.79
N GLY A 114 -12.82 -7.71 -24.78
CA GLY A 114 -14.23 -7.32 -24.79
C GLY A 114 -15.05 -7.89 -23.62
N HIS A 115 -14.72 -9.07 -23.09
CA HIS A 115 -15.41 -9.62 -21.92
C HIS A 115 -15.09 -8.86 -20.65
N VAL A 116 -13.81 -8.48 -20.47
CA VAL A 116 -13.39 -7.68 -19.31
C VAL A 116 -14.06 -6.32 -19.33
N LEU A 117 -14.14 -5.68 -20.50
CA LEU A 117 -14.84 -4.42 -20.70
C LEU A 117 -16.34 -4.56 -20.40
N ALA A 118 -17.01 -5.59 -20.94
CA ALA A 118 -18.43 -5.84 -20.66
C ALA A 118 -18.71 -6.06 -19.17
N GLY A 119 -17.79 -6.71 -18.44
CA GLY A 119 -17.90 -6.91 -16.99
C GLY A 119 -17.62 -5.66 -16.15
N LYS A 120 -16.94 -4.64 -16.71
CA LYS A 120 -16.59 -3.37 -16.05
C LYS A 120 -17.09 -2.20 -16.88
N ILE A 121 -18.40 -1.96 -16.84
CA ILE A 121 -19.10 -1.00 -17.71
C ILE A 121 -18.55 0.45 -17.65
N ASN A 122 -17.93 0.83 -16.53
CA ASN A 122 -17.27 2.12 -16.34
C ASN A 122 -15.93 2.24 -17.09
N LEU A 123 -15.33 1.12 -17.49
CA LEU A 123 -14.12 1.03 -18.29
C LEU A 123 -14.39 0.79 -19.79
N ASP A 124 -15.65 0.57 -20.15
CA ASP A 124 -16.09 0.25 -21.51
C ASP A 124 -16.64 1.50 -22.23
N PRO A 125 -15.86 2.15 -23.11
CA PRO A 125 -16.26 3.41 -23.72
C PRO A 125 -17.44 3.24 -24.67
N ILE A 126 -18.37 4.20 -24.64
CA ILE A 126 -19.40 4.37 -25.69
C ILE A 126 -18.74 4.99 -26.91
N LEU A 127 -18.88 4.35 -28.06
CA LEU A 127 -18.25 4.76 -29.32
C LEU A 127 -19.06 5.86 -30.02
N GLN A 128 -18.34 6.79 -30.65
CA GLN A 128 -18.91 7.86 -31.47
C GLN A 128 -18.85 7.52 -32.96
N ASN A 129 -19.68 8.16 -33.79
CA ASN A 129 -19.78 7.86 -35.23
C ASN A 129 -18.46 8.01 -36.02
N ASN A 130 -17.51 8.81 -35.52
CA ASN A 130 -16.21 9.04 -36.15
C ASN A 130 -15.06 8.27 -35.47
N ASP A 131 -15.36 7.45 -34.46
CA ASP A 131 -14.36 6.58 -33.85
C ASP A 131 -14.00 5.44 -34.81
N GLN A 132 -12.75 5.02 -34.76
CA GLN A 132 -12.22 3.96 -35.63
C GLN A 132 -11.45 2.95 -34.79
N LEU A 133 -11.75 1.67 -34.94
CA LEU A 133 -10.94 0.61 -34.36
C LEU A 133 -9.98 0.09 -35.43
N VAL A 134 -8.69 0.21 -35.16
CA VAL A 134 -7.60 -0.18 -36.06
C VAL A 134 -6.84 -1.35 -35.44
N LEU A 135 -6.58 -2.38 -36.23
CA LEU A 135 -5.67 -3.45 -35.85
C LEU A 135 -4.32 -3.27 -36.56
N GLN A 136 -3.25 -3.15 -35.78
CA GLN A 136 -1.89 -2.96 -36.28
C GLN A 136 -1.16 -4.30 -36.31
N PRO A 137 -0.43 -4.62 -37.39
CA PRO A 137 0.44 -5.79 -37.39
C PRO A 137 1.53 -5.58 -36.34
N LEU A 138 1.80 -6.60 -35.52
CA LEU A 138 2.98 -6.59 -34.67
C LEU A 138 4.17 -7.06 -35.52
N GLY A 139 5.12 -6.16 -35.75
CA GLY A 139 6.39 -6.54 -36.37
C GLY A 139 7.16 -7.55 -35.51
N ASN A 140 8.24 -8.14 -36.05
CA ASN A 140 9.12 -9.04 -35.31
C ASN A 140 10.32 -8.30 -34.69
N THR A 141 10.11 -7.07 -34.20
CA THR A 141 11.19 -6.21 -33.70
C THR A 141 10.79 -5.49 -32.43
N ILE A 142 11.78 -5.08 -31.65
CA ILE A 142 11.66 -4.17 -30.51
C ILE A 142 12.52 -2.93 -30.81
N ALA A 143 11.96 -1.75 -30.58
CA ALA A 143 12.71 -0.50 -30.67
C ALA A 143 13.32 -0.16 -29.31
N VAL A 144 14.65 -0.09 -29.24
CA VAL A 144 15.40 0.24 -28.03
C VAL A 144 16.03 1.61 -28.20
N LEU A 145 15.50 2.57 -27.44
CA LEU A 145 15.88 3.97 -27.45
C LEU A 145 16.61 4.29 -26.15
N GLY A 146 17.72 5.01 -26.23
CA GLY A 146 18.39 5.56 -25.07
C GLY A 146 19.20 6.81 -25.39
N THR A 147 19.73 7.47 -24.37
CA THR A 147 20.55 8.68 -24.55
C THR A 147 21.90 8.38 -25.21
N LYS A 148 22.30 7.10 -25.27
CA LYS A 148 23.51 6.63 -25.96
C LYS A 148 23.29 6.29 -27.43
N GLY A 149 22.04 6.25 -27.90
CA GLY A 149 21.71 5.87 -29.27
C GLY A 149 20.37 5.16 -29.38
N GLN A 150 20.08 4.67 -30.57
CA GLN A 150 18.90 3.87 -30.86
C GLN A 150 19.30 2.56 -31.54
N CYS A 151 18.50 1.53 -31.33
CA CYS A 151 18.74 0.19 -31.80
C CYS A 151 17.40 -0.47 -32.11
N ILE A 152 17.34 -1.21 -33.21
CA ILE A 152 16.17 -2.04 -33.54
C ILE A 152 16.63 -3.48 -33.41
N ALA A 153 16.10 -4.19 -32.43
CA ALA A 153 16.45 -5.58 -32.17
C ALA A 153 15.35 -6.50 -32.72
N GLU A 154 15.74 -7.65 -33.26
CA GLU A 154 14.79 -8.71 -33.59
C GLU A 154 14.16 -9.27 -32.30
N PHE A 155 12.83 -9.43 -32.31
CA PHE A 155 12.08 -9.95 -31.18
C PHE A 155 12.39 -11.43 -30.96
N LYS A 156 12.57 -11.79 -29.69
CA LYS A 156 12.69 -13.15 -29.21
C LYS A 156 11.84 -13.34 -27.93
N PRO A 157 11.00 -14.39 -27.87
CA PRO A 157 10.25 -14.74 -26.67
C PRO A 157 11.16 -14.95 -25.45
N GLU A 158 10.64 -14.68 -24.25
CA GLU A 158 11.31 -14.96 -22.96
C GLU A 158 12.64 -14.22 -22.75
N VAL A 159 12.85 -13.11 -23.46
CA VAL A 159 14.05 -12.27 -23.31
C VAL A 159 13.68 -10.97 -22.58
N SER A 160 14.42 -10.67 -21.52
CA SER A 160 14.20 -9.49 -20.68
C SER A 160 14.63 -8.18 -21.36
N VAL A 161 14.10 -7.04 -20.92
CA VAL A 161 14.49 -5.71 -21.43
C VAL A 161 15.97 -5.44 -21.18
N LEU A 162 16.52 -5.88 -20.03
CA LEU A 162 17.94 -5.78 -19.73
C LEU A 162 18.80 -6.46 -20.81
N ALA A 163 18.42 -7.64 -21.29
CA ALA A 163 19.17 -8.35 -22.32
C ALA A 163 19.18 -7.59 -23.66
N TYR A 164 18.06 -6.97 -24.04
CA TYR A 164 18.00 -6.09 -25.22
C TYR A 164 18.86 -4.84 -25.04
N LEU A 165 18.88 -4.23 -23.85
CA LEU A 165 19.77 -3.12 -23.54
C LEU A 165 21.24 -3.55 -23.66
N GLU A 166 21.62 -4.69 -23.09
CA GLU A 166 23.00 -5.24 -23.12
C GLU A 166 23.48 -5.51 -24.55
N GLN A 167 22.56 -5.94 -25.41
CA GLN A 167 22.86 -6.15 -26.82
C GLN A 167 23.02 -4.84 -27.58
N CYS A 168 22.08 -3.91 -27.41
CA CYS A 168 22.06 -2.65 -28.14
C CYS A 168 23.16 -1.69 -27.66
N PHE A 169 23.52 -1.76 -26.39
CA PHE A 169 24.54 -0.94 -25.74
C PHE A 169 25.45 -1.88 -24.93
N PRO A 170 26.67 -2.24 -25.38
CA PRO A 170 27.49 -3.26 -24.70
C PRO A 170 27.98 -2.89 -23.28
N LYS A 171 28.09 -3.89 -22.40
CA LYS A 171 28.48 -3.82 -20.96
C LYS A 171 29.75 -3.02 -20.63
N SER A 172 30.72 -2.95 -21.54
CA SER A 172 31.94 -2.15 -21.34
C SER A 172 31.63 -0.65 -21.16
N SER A 173 30.44 -0.21 -21.57
CA SER A 173 29.93 1.15 -21.36
C SER A 173 29.11 1.32 -20.07
N TRP A 174 28.94 0.29 -19.23
CA TRP A 174 27.97 0.27 -18.12
C TRP A 174 28.66 0.36 -16.77
N TYR A 175 29.82 -0.31 -16.68
CA TYR A 175 30.66 -0.36 -15.49
C TYR A 175 31.59 0.85 -15.37
N LYS A 176 31.62 1.73 -16.39
CA LYS A 176 32.19 3.07 -16.24
C LYS A 176 31.28 3.87 -15.30
N PHE A 177 31.88 4.43 -14.26
CA PHE A 177 31.16 5.19 -13.23
C PHE A 177 30.27 6.26 -13.90
N GLY A 178 28.94 6.12 -13.74
CA GLY A 178 27.97 7.07 -14.28
C GLY A 178 27.40 6.78 -15.67
N GLU A 179 27.81 5.69 -16.33
CA GLU A 179 27.39 5.40 -17.71
C GLU A 179 26.36 4.27 -17.84
N GLY A 180 25.95 3.60 -16.76
CA GLY A 180 24.91 2.54 -16.79
C GLY A 180 23.47 3.06 -16.97
N PHE A 181 22.53 2.12 -17.11
CA PHE A 181 21.09 2.37 -17.04
C PHE A 181 20.58 1.90 -15.68
N ASP A 182 19.80 2.74 -14.99
CA ASP A 182 19.16 2.36 -13.72
C ASP A 182 17.69 1.99 -13.92
N GLN A 183 17.05 2.63 -14.90
CA GLN A 183 15.64 2.46 -15.21
C GLN A 183 15.45 2.36 -16.73
N ALA A 184 14.40 1.66 -17.12
CA ALA A 184 13.90 1.63 -18.48
C ALA A 184 12.37 1.65 -18.45
N TRP A 185 11.76 2.25 -19.47
CA TRP A 185 10.32 2.24 -19.68
C TRP A 185 10.01 1.32 -20.85
N LEU A 186 9.19 0.31 -20.61
CA LEU A 186 8.67 -0.60 -21.61
C LEU A 186 7.26 -0.14 -22.00
N VAL A 187 7.08 0.26 -23.25
CA VAL A 187 5.78 0.57 -23.85
C VAL A 187 5.37 -0.64 -24.69
N GLN A 188 4.35 -1.36 -24.24
CA GLN A 188 3.79 -2.47 -24.99
C GLN A 188 2.95 -1.96 -26.19
N PRO A 189 2.77 -2.77 -27.24
CA PRO A 189 1.85 -2.43 -28.35
C PRO A 189 0.45 -2.04 -27.87
N SER A 190 -0.03 -2.64 -26.77
CA SER A 190 -1.31 -2.35 -26.12
C SER A 190 -1.41 -0.93 -25.52
N GLY A 191 -0.30 -0.23 -25.37
CA GLY A 191 -0.19 1.08 -24.72
C GLY A 191 0.09 0.99 -23.23
N GLU A 192 0.16 -0.22 -22.65
CA GLU A 192 0.62 -0.42 -21.28
C GLU A 192 2.08 0.05 -21.15
N VAL A 193 2.37 0.78 -20.08
CA VAL A 193 3.73 1.18 -19.74
C VAL A 193 4.14 0.61 -18.41
N THR A 194 5.31 0.01 -18.40
CA THR A 194 5.96 -0.50 -17.20
C THR A 194 7.32 0.18 -17.04
N GLN A 195 7.54 0.80 -15.89
CA GLN A 195 8.88 1.23 -15.48
C GLN A 195 9.60 0.01 -14.88
N LEU A 196 10.80 -0.26 -15.38
CA LEU A 196 11.62 -1.41 -15.04
C LEU A 196 12.90 -0.93 -14.39
N ASN A 197 13.27 -1.54 -13.27
CA ASN A 197 14.58 -1.33 -12.67
C ASN A 197 15.60 -2.29 -13.27
N VAL A 198 16.64 -1.74 -13.89
CA VAL A 198 17.61 -2.49 -14.70
C VAL A 198 19.06 -2.31 -14.21
N GLY A 199 19.28 -1.40 -13.27
CA GLY A 199 20.60 -1.13 -12.71
C GLY A 199 21.04 -2.19 -11.71
N LEU A 200 22.35 -2.37 -11.57
CA LEU A 200 22.93 -3.38 -10.67
C LEU A 200 22.46 -3.22 -9.21
N TRP A 201 22.17 -2.00 -8.76
CA TRP A 201 21.75 -1.72 -7.39
C TRP A 201 20.24 -1.85 -7.17
N ASN A 202 19.42 -1.69 -8.22
CA ASN A 202 17.95 -1.66 -8.10
C ASN A 202 17.22 -2.76 -8.91
N GLN A 203 17.93 -3.65 -9.61
CA GLN A 203 17.34 -4.61 -10.55
C GLN A 203 16.15 -5.38 -9.94
N THR A 204 15.01 -5.37 -10.60
CA THR A 204 13.81 -6.14 -10.19
C THR A 204 13.49 -7.20 -11.24
N GLU A 205 12.51 -8.05 -10.93
CA GLU A 205 11.85 -8.85 -11.95
C GLU A 205 11.38 -7.95 -13.10
N GLN A 206 11.52 -8.43 -14.34
CA GLN A 206 11.22 -7.66 -15.53
C GLN A 206 10.02 -8.23 -16.27
N THR A 207 9.04 -7.36 -16.54
CA THR A 207 8.00 -7.64 -17.53
C THR A 207 8.64 -7.84 -18.89
N LEU A 208 8.25 -8.91 -19.57
CA LEU A 208 8.82 -9.27 -20.86
C LEU A 208 8.21 -8.39 -21.98
N PRO A 209 9.03 -7.88 -22.91
CA PRO A 209 8.55 -7.12 -24.06
C PRO A 209 7.76 -8.01 -25.02
N GLN A 210 6.72 -7.46 -25.64
CA GLN A 210 6.01 -8.09 -26.76
C GLN A 210 6.59 -7.64 -28.12
N PRO A 211 6.29 -8.36 -29.23
CA PRO A 211 6.69 -7.91 -30.56
C PRO A 211 6.12 -6.52 -30.87
N GLY A 212 6.95 -5.60 -31.34
CA GLY A 212 6.58 -4.21 -31.59
C GLY A 212 6.64 -3.29 -30.36
N ALA A 213 7.18 -3.74 -29.23
CA ALA A 213 7.35 -2.88 -28.05
C ALA A 213 8.40 -1.78 -28.28
N TRP A 214 8.25 -0.68 -27.53
CA TRP A 214 9.24 0.38 -27.40
C TRP A 214 9.91 0.30 -26.03
N VAL A 215 11.22 0.48 -25.98
CA VAL A 215 12.00 0.60 -24.76
C VAL A 215 12.67 1.97 -24.76
N TRP A 216 12.47 2.75 -23.70
CA TRP A 216 13.22 3.98 -23.44
C TRP A 216 14.11 3.77 -22.21
N ALA A 217 15.42 3.95 -22.34
CA ALA A 217 16.37 3.83 -21.24
C ALA A 217 17.38 5.00 -21.27
N PRO A 218 17.18 6.06 -20.46
CA PRO A 218 18.15 7.12 -20.31
C PRO A 218 19.35 6.62 -19.49
N ALA A 219 20.57 6.98 -19.89
CA ALA A 219 21.76 6.70 -19.09
C ALA A 219 21.72 7.52 -17.78
N ARG A 220 22.27 6.96 -16.69
CA ARG A 220 22.25 7.53 -15.32
C ARG A 220 22.64 9.01 -15.26
N ASN A 221 23.72 9.41 -15.94
CA ASN A 221 24.22 10.79 -15.94
C ASN A 221 23.78 11.60 -17.16
N SER A 222 22.74 11.17 -17.89
CA SER A 222 22.25 11.90 -19.07
C SER A 222 21.57 13.23 -18.72
N GLY A 223 21.25 13.46 -17.44
CA GLY A 223 20.54 14.63 -16.97
C GLY A 223 19.06 14.63 -17.33
N TRP A 224 18.51 13.49 -17.77
CA TRP A 224 17.07 13.26 -17.95
C TRP A 224 16.42 12.99 -16.59
N ALA A 225 15.47 13.82 -16.22
CA ALA A 225 14.59 13.58 -15.08
C ALA A 225 13.48 12.56 -15.43
N GLU A 226 12.89 11.97 -14.40
CA GLU A 226 11.81 10.99 -14.54
C GLU A 226 10.59 11.57 -15.29
N GLN A 227 10.16 12.79 -14.95
CA GLN A 227 9.06 13.49 -15.63
C GLN A 227 9.32 13.68 -17.13
N GLU A 228 10.57 13.96 -17.51
CA GLU A 228 10.97 14.14 -18.92
C GLU A 228 10.88 12.81 -19.67
N SER A 229 11.29 11.72 -19.02
CA SER A 229 11.15 10.35 -19.57
C SER A 229 9.68 9.94 -19.68
N LEU A 230 8.87 10.26 -18.67
CA LEU A 230 7.43 9.99 -18.67
C LEU A 230 6.71 10.72 -19.81
N GLN A 231 7.05 11.97 -20.11
CA GLN A 231 6.42 12.71 -21.22
C GLN A 231 6.74 12.08 -22.59
N LEU A 232 8.00 11.66 -22.80
CA LEU A 232 8.38 10.92 -24.01
C LEU A 232 7.60 9.59 -24.09
N VAL A 233 7.60 8.83 -23.01
CA VAL A 233 6.98 7.50 -22.94
C VAL A 233 5.47 7.58 -23.12
N GLN A 234 4.80 8.58 -22.54
CA GLN A 234 3.37 8.86 -22.74
C GLN A 234 3.06 9.23 -24.19
N PHE A 235 3.96 9.92 -24.89
CA PHE A 235 3.80 10.14 -26.31
C PHE A 235 3.97 8.84 -27.09
N LEU A 236 4.98 8.02 -26.78
CA LEU A 236 5.20 6.70 -27.40
C LEU A 236 4.02 5.74 -27.17
N GLN A 237 3.34 5.80 -26.01
CA GLN A 237 2.11 5.04 -25.77
C GLN A 237 1.03 5.29 -26.82
N THR A 238 0.97 6.51 -27.37
CA THR A 238 -0.01 6.84 -28.42
C THR A 238 0.33 6.20 -29.77
N GLN A 239 1.56 5.72 -29.95
CA GLN A 239 2.10 5.26 -31.22
C GLN A 239 1.82 3.78 -31.52
N GLY A 240 1.25 2.98 -30.61
CA GLY A 240 0.98 1.56 -30.92
C GLY A 240 2.23 0.71 -31.08
N ALA A 241 2.13 -0.35 -31.89
CA ALA A 241 3.28 -1.20 -32.21
C ALA A 241 4.33 -0.41 -33.01
N TYR A 242 5.60 -0.56 -32.66
CA TYR A 242 6.71 0.00 -33.42
C TYR A 242 6.67 -0.50 -34.86
N ASN A 243 6.45 0.43 -35.78
CA ASN A 243 6.60 0.24 -37.21
C ASN A 243 7.59 1.29 -37.69
N GLN A 244 8.67 0.90 -38.37
CA GLN A 244 9.68 1.85 -38.82
C GLN A 244 9.02 2.99 -39.62
N PRO A 245 9.20 4.26 -39.24
CA PRO A 245 8.56 5.36 -39.95
C PRO A 245 9.03 5.41 -41.40
N ALA A 246 8.08 5.46 -42.34
CA ALA A 246 8.34 5.40 -43.80
C ALA A 246 9.12 6.62 -44.34
N SER A 247 9.28 7.68 -43.54
CA SER A 247 10.03 8.87 -43.90
C SER A 247 10.83 9.43 -42.72
N THR A 248 12.14 9.23 -42.68
CA THR A 248 13.13 10.17 -42.11
C THR A 248 14.57 9.69 -42.31
N ALA A 249 15.50 10.65 -42.38
CA ALA A 249 16.92 10.51 -42.73
C ALA A 249 17.81 9.86 -41.64
N VAL A 250 17.22 9.13 -40.67
CA VAL A 250 17.97 8.47 -39.58
C VAL A 250 17.56 7.00 -39.53
N GLN A 251 18.21 6.17 -40.35
CA GLN A 251 18.09 4.71 -40.27
C GLN A 251 18.80 4.24 -39.00
N ALA A 252 18.05 3.73 -38.02
CA ALA A 252 18.65 2.99 -36.91
C ALA A 252 19.22 1.67 -37.45
N ALA A 253 20.43 1.28 -37.02
CA ALA A 253 20.98 -0.01 -37.39
C ALA A 253 20.09 -1.13 -36.82
N VAL A 254 19.65 -2.05 -37.68
CA VAL A 254 18.98 -3.28 -37.24
C VAL A 254 20.05 -4.23 -36.71
N VAL A 255 19.95 -4.59 -35.44
CA VAL A 255 20.85 -5.53 -34.77
C VAL A 255 20.11 -6.86 -34.65
N LYS A 256 20.81 -7.98 -34.89
CA LYS A 256 20.26 -9.34 -34.71
C LYS A 256 19.75 -9.50 -33.28
N ALA A 257 18.80 -10.40 -33.01
CA ALA A 257 18.36 -10.73 -31.64
C ALA A 257 19.54 -11.19 -30.74
N PRO A 258 19.42 -11.13 -29.38
CA PRO A 258 20.48 -11.60 -28.50
C PRO A 258 20.79 -13.08 -28.78
N ALA A 259 22.08 -13.40 -28.93
CA ALA A 259 22.53 -14.77 -29.23
C ALA A 259 22.08 -15.75 -28.13
N ALA A 260 21.69 -16.98 -28.50
CA ALA A 260 21.14 -17.98 -27.57
C ALA A 260 22.06 -18.29 -26.36
N ASP A 261 23.37 -18.16 -26.50
CA ASP A 261 24.32 -18.42 -25.41
C ASP A 261 24.39 -17.26 -24.39
N ALA A 262 24.05 -16.02 -24.81
CA ALA A 262 23.82 -14.91 -23.89
C ALA A 262 22.52 -15.10 -23.07
N ILE A 263 21.61 -15.97 -23.55
CA ILE A 263 20.34 -16.31 -22.91
C ILE A 263 20.55 -17.33 -21.78
N ALA A 264 21.49 -18.26 -21.93
CA ALA A 264 21.72 -19.32 -20.94
C ALA A 264 22.46 -18.84 -19.67
N ALA A 265 23.26 -17.76 -19.74
CA ALA A 265 24.03 -17.27 -18.60
C ALA A 265 23.30 -16.19 -17.77
N ASN A 266 22.35 -15.46 -18.36
CA ASN A 266 21.72 -14.26 -17.75
C ASN A 266 20.19 -14.10 -17.98
N ASN A 267 19.46 -14.98 -18.69
CA ASN A 267 18.09 -14.66 -19.18
C ASN A 267 16.90 -15.50 -18.71
N THR A 268 16.98 -16.37 -17.70
CA THR A 268 15.73 -16.58 -16.95
C THR A 268 15.45 -15.28 -16.20
N PRO A 269 14.21 -14.76 -16.19
CA PRO A 269 13.83 -13.62 -15.35
C PRO A 269 14.06 -14.03 -13.88
N PHE A 270 15.30 -13.88 -13.43
CA PHE A 270 15.68 -14.13 -12.07
C PHE A 270 15.22 -12.92 -11.30
N ASP A 271 14.22 -13.14 -10.46
CA ASP A 271 13.77 -12.12 -9.55
C ASP A 271 14.88 -11.84 -8.53
N TYR A 272 15.59 -10.73 -8.74
CA TYR A 272 16.54 -10.20 -7.77
C TYR A 272 15.91 -9.11 -6.90
N THR A 273 14.59 -8.91 -6.99
CA THR A 273 13.89 -7.96 -6.12
C THR A 273 14.26 -8.26 -4.68
N VAL A 274 14.63 -7.21 -3.95
CA VAL A 274 14.94 -7.35 -2.52
C VAL A 274 13.66 -7.75 -1.83
N ARG A 275 13.62 -8.99 -1.36
CA ARG A 275 12.55 -9.52 -0.50
C ARG A 275 13.18 -9.74 0.88
N PRO A 276 13.14 -8.72 1.77
CA PRO A 276 13.85 -8.76 3.03
C PRO A 276 13.40 -9.95 3.89
N THR A 277 14.37 -10.60 4.52
CA THR A 277 14.12 -11.75 5.39
C THR A 277 14.30 -11.37 6.86
N ARG A 278 13.80 -12.21 7.77
CA ARG A 278 13.84 -11.93 9.21
C ARG A 278 15.06 -12.56 9.86
N SER A 279 15.65 -11.80 10.79
CA SER A 279 16.67 -12.28 11.72
C SER A 279 16.04 -13.16 12.80
N ASP A 280 16.86 -13.78 13.66
CA ASP A 280 16.42 -14.51 14.85
C ASP A 280 15.70 -13.60 15.85
N TRP A 281 15.86 -12.29 15.72
CA TRP A 281 15.21 -11.27 16.53
C TRP A 281 13.86 -10.83 15.95
N GLY A 282 13.51 -11.30 14.76
CA GLY A 282 12.25 -11.01 14.07
C GLY A 282 12.31 -9.80 13.14
N THR A 283 13.16 -8.83 13.43
CA THR A 283 13.38 -7.64 12.59
C THR A 283 14.05 -8.02 11.28
N VAL A 284 13.91 -7.17 10.26
CA VAL A 284 14.64 -7.35 9.00
C VAL A 284 16.16 -7.28 9.24
N GLY A 285 16.87 -8.31 8.78
CA GLY A 285 18.31 -8.43 8.97
C GLY A 285 18.90 -9.74 8.47
N LEU A 286 20.14 -9.99 8.87
CA LEU A 286 20.93 -11.18 8.56
C LEU A 286 20.47 -12.36 9.43
N LEU A 287 21.26 -12.81 10.40
CA LEU A 287 20.93 -13.89 11.33
C LEU A 287 20.71 -13.33 12.74
N GLN A 288 21.76 -12.80 13.38
CA GLN A 288 21.65 -12.07 14.66
C GLN A 288 21.62 -10.56 14.45
N MET A 289 22.25 -10.08 13.38
CA MET A 289 22.48 -8.67 13.10
C MET A 289 21.39 -8.07 12.21
N PRO A 290 20.99 -6.82 12.44
CA PRO A 290 20.02 -6.12 11.60
C PRO A 290 20.65 -5.72 10.26
N SER A 291 19.79 -5.42 9.29
CA SER A 291 20.18 -4.72 8.06
C SER A 291 19.42 -3.40 7.95
N ALA A 292 19.88 -2.52 7.07
CA ALA A 292 19.20 -1.26 6.76
C ALA A 292 17.86 -1.47 6.04
N ARG A 293 17.70 -2.64 5.39
CA ARG A 293 16.52 -3.00 4.58
C ARG A 293 15.22 -2.89 5.37
N MET A 294 14.19 -2.44 4.67
CA MET A 294 12.81 -2.32 5.15
C MET A 294 11.88 -3.24 4.39
N ALA A 295 10.86 -3.79 5.06
CA ALA A 295 9.79 -4.52 4.39
C ALA A 295 8.86 -3.55 3.62
N GLU A 296 7.95 -4.08 2.81
CA GLU A 296 6.90 -3.25 2.18
C GLU A 296 6.00 -2.62 3.25
N GLU A 297 5.51 -1.41 3.00
CA GLU A 297 4.50 -0.77 3.84
C GLU A 297 3.28 -1.69 4.03
N GLY A 298 2.77 -1.75 5.27
CA GLY A 298 1.67 -2.62 5.63
C GLY A 298 2.07 -4.07 5.90
N THR A 299 3.36 -4.41 5.84
CA THR A 299 3.82 -5.77 6.17
C THR A 299 3.77 -6.02 7.66
N ILE A 300 3.10 -7.09 8.06
CA ILE A 300 3.17 -7.70 9.38
C ILE A 300 3.99 -8.98 9.26
N SER A 301 4.85 -9.25 10.23
CA SER A 301 5.53 -10.54 10.33
C SER A 301 5.56 -11.11 11.74
N ILE A 302 5.34 -12.42 11.84
CA ILE A 302 5.42 -13.20 13.06
C ILE A 302 6.57 -14.20 12.90
N THR A 303 7.56 -14.15 13.78
CA THR A 303 8.72 -15.06 13.71
C THR A 303 8.86 -15.83 15.02
N ALA A 304 9.03 -17.14 14.90
CA ALA A 304 9.45 -18.02 15.99
C ALA A 304 10.87 -18.51 15.70
N SER A 305 11.82 -18.24 16.58
CA SER A 305 13.22 -18.65 16.43
C SER A 305 13.75 -19.41 17.65
N ARG A 306 14.72 -20.28 17.42
CA ARG A 306 15.45 -21.04 18.43
C ARG A 306 16.93 -21.06 18.10
N VAL A 307 17.73 -20.46 18.98
CA VAL A 307 19.20 -20.56 19.00
C VAL A 307 19.59 -20.74 20.46
N GLU A 308 19.99 -21.95 20.86
CA GLU A 308 20.22 -22.30 22.27
C GLU A 308 21.06 -21.23 22.98
N PRO A 309 20.66 -20.72 24.16
CA PRO A 309 19.47 -21.05 24.98
C PRO A 309 18.25 -20.15 24.73
N TYR A 310 18.24 -19.36 23.65
CA TYR A 310 17.20 -18.39 23.36
C TYR A 310 16.10 -18.97 22.48
N SER A 311 14.85 -18.78 22.91
CA SER A 311 13.68 -18.93 22.04
C SER A 311 12.98 -17.58 21.95
N ARG A 312 12.72 -17.10 20.74
CA ARG A 312 12.11 -15.78 20.54
C ARG A 312 10.84 -15.89 19.71
N TYR A 313 9.83 -15.12 20.10
CA TYR A 313 8.59 -14.95 19.38
C TYR A 313 8.37 -13.46 19.17
N SER A 314 8.43 -13.01 17.92
CA SER A 314 8.35 -11.59 17.57
C SER A 314 7.15 -11.31 16.70
N PHE A 315 6.57 -10.13 16.89
CA PHE A 315 5.60 -9.52 16.00
C PHE A 315 6.17 -8.18 15.55
N ILE A 316 6.48 -8.07 14.25
CA ILE A 316 7.03 -6.86 13.65
C ILE A 316 6.03 -6.30 12.65
N TYR A 317 5.84 -5.00 12.67
CA TYR A 317 4.98 -4.25 11.76
C TYR A 317 5.81 -3.17 11.05
N GLN A 318 5.59 -3.04 9.75
CA GLN A 318 6.14 -2.00 8.91
C GLN A 318 5.03 -0.98 8.58
N PRO A 319 4.70 -0.04 9.48
CA PRO A 319 3.64 0.95 9.25
C PRO A 319 3.90 1.86 8.05
N PHE A 320 5.18 2.16 7.77
CA PHE A 320 5.61 3.04 6.69
C PHE A 320 6.87 2.46 6.04
N GLU A 321 7.16 2.83 4.79
CA GLU A 321 8.37 2.41 4.06
C GLU A 321 9.69 2.76 4.76
N TRP A 322 9.67 3.70 5.71
CA TRP A 322 10.83 4.18 6.47
C TRP A 322 10.82 3.77 7.95
N LEU A 323 9.75 3.12 8.45
CA LEU A 323 9.59 2.78 9.87
C LEU A 323 9.23 1.30 10.06
N GLU A 324 10.10 0.57 10.78
CA GLU A 324 9.84 -0.78 11.29
C GLU A 324 9.71 -0.68 12.82
N ALA A 325 8.66 -1.26 13.37
CA ALA A 325 8.46 -1.32 14.81
C ALA A 325 7.90 -2.68 15.20
N GLY A 326 8.30 -3.20 16.34
CA GLY A 326 7.81 -4.50 16.76
C GLY A 326 7.98 -4.77 18.22
N PHE A 327 7.31 -5.82 18.65
CA PHE A 327 7.40 -6.33 20.00
C PHE A 327 7.89 -7.78 19.95
N ARG A 328 8.66 -8.19 20.94
CA ARG A 328 9.19 -9.55 21.03
C ARG A 328 9.13 -10.10 22.45
N TYR A 329 8.81 -11.38 22.54
CA TYR A 329 9.00 -12.22 23.71
C TYR A 329 10.26 -13.06 23.57
N SER A 330 11.16 -12.99 24.55
CA SER A 330 12.37 -13.80 24.62
C SER A 330 12.31 -14.75 25.81
N ILE A 331 12.57 -16.03 25.58
CA ILE A 331 12.68 -17.06 26.63
C ILE A 331 14.14 -17.51 26.71
N ILE A 332 14.70 -17.51 27.91
CA ILE A 332 16.05 -18.00 28.19
C ILE A 332 15.93 -19.37 28.89
N THR A 333 16.10 -20.45 28.14
CA THR A 333 15.72 -21.81 28.59
C THR A 333 16.60 -22.36 29.72
N ASN A 334 17.81 -21.84 29.87
CA ASN A 334 18.77 -22.21 30.91
C ASN A 334 18.77 -21.26 32.13
N ARG A 335 17.76 -20.38 32.25
CA ARG A 335 17.56 -19.48 33.40
C ARG A 335 16.12 -19.59 33.92
N ARG A 336 15.94 -19.45 35.24
CA ARG A 336 14.61 -19.43 35.91
C ARG A 336 14.08 -18.00 35.97
N PHE A 337 12.76 -17.82 35.92
CA PHE A 337 12.14 -16.49 36.03
C PHE A 337 12.32 -15.86 37.42
N GLY A 338 12.27 -16.68 38.46
CA GLY A 338 12.47 -16.29 39.85
C GLY A 338 12.66 -17.53 40.72
N SER A 339 12.49 -17.38 42.03
CA SER A 339 12.52 -18.53 42.95
C SER A 339 11.36 -19.48 42.69
N ASP A 340 11.53 -20.75 43.07
CA ASP A 340 10.48 -21.77 42.93
C ASP A 340 9.17 -21.36 43.64
N ALA A 341 9.28 -20.68 44.79
CA ALA A 341 8.12 -20.17 45.53
C ALA A 341 7.37 -19.05 44.80
N PHE A 342 8.05 -18.29 43.94
CA PHE A 342 7.49 -17.15 43.22
C PHE A 342 6.95 -17.52 41.85
N SER A 343 7.68 -18.35 41.10
CA SER A 343 7.38 -18.66 39.69
C SER A 343 7.42 -20.14 39.34
N GLY A 344 7.63 -21.04 40.31
CA GLY A 344 7.80 -22.47 40.06
C GLY A 344 8.99 -22.75 39.13
N ASP A 345 8.83 -23.73 38.26
CA ASP A 345 9.84 -24.17 37.29
C ASP A 345 9.91 -23.30 36.02
N ARG A 346 9.28 -22.12 36.04
CA ARG A 346 9.19 -21.25 34.87
C ARG A 346 10.55 -20.73 34.41
N LYS A 347 10.77 -20.75 33.10
CA LYS A 347 11.96 -20.18 32.45
C LYS A 347 11.89 -18.65 32.41
N TYR A 348 13.05 -18.00 32.41
CA TYR A 348 13.11 -16.55 32.34
C TYR A 348 12.48 -16.05 31.03
N GLN A 349 11.67 -15.01 31.15
CA GLN A 349 10.88 -14.42 30.07
C GLN A 349 11.08 -12.91 30.09
N ASP A 350 11.41 -12.37 28.93
CA ASP A 350 11.61 -10.94 28.73
C ASP A 350 10.73 -10.41 27.60
N LYS A 351 10.38 -9.13 27.70
CA LYS A 351 9.62 -8.38 26.69
C LYS A 351 10.48 -7.25 26.19
N SER A 352 10.54 -7.10 24.88
CA SER A 352 11.27 -6.00 24.24
C SER A 352 10.43 -5.35 23.15
N VAL A 353 10.62 -4.05 22.98
CA VAL A 353 10.12 -3.26 21.87
C VAL A 353 11.30 -2.79 21.05
N ASP A 354 11.22 -3.03 19.74
CA ASP A 354 12.24 -2.67 18.77
C ASP A 354 11.71 -1.59 17.84
N LEU A 355 12.61 -0.70 17.42
CA LEU A 355 12.35 0.38 16.48
C LEU A 355 13.50 0.46 15.48
N LYS A 356 13.22 0.55 14.20
CA LYS A 356 14.20 0.84 13.15
C LYS A 356 13.66 1.90 12.21
N VAL A 357 14.47 2.92 11.96
CA VAL A 357 14.15 4.06 11.13
C VAL A 357 15.14 4.12 9.98
N ARG A 358 14.65 4.08 8.76
CA ARG A 358 15.46 4.28 7.55
C ARG A 358 15.70 5.78 7.38
N LEU A 359 16.98 6.15 7.31
CA LEU A 359 17.44 7.53 7.19
C LEU A 359 17.65 7.95 5.73
N LEU A 360 18.15 7.03 4.90
CA LEU A 360 18.43 7.27 3.48
C LEU A 360 18.00 6.06 2.64
N ASP A 361 17.36 6.31 1.51
CA ASP A 361 17.15 5.31 0.46
C ASP A 361 18.46 4.94 -0.23
N GLU A 362 18.57 3.67 -0.65
CA GLU A 362 19.63 3.30 -1.57
C GLU A 362 19.46 4.05 -2.90
N THR A 363 20.57 4.55 -3.43
CA THR A 363 20.65 5.05 -4.80
C THR A 363 21.78 4.32 -5.52
N ALA A 364 22.06 4.69 -6.78
CA ALA A 364 23.25 4.21 -7.47
C ALA A 364 24.56 4.46 -6.67
N TYR A 365 24.64 5.55 -5.92
CA TYR A 365 25.90 6.01 -5.27
C TYR A 365 25.87 5.95 -3.75
N VAL A 366 24.69 6.12 -3.14
CA VAL A 366 24.51 6.15 -1.68
C VAL A 366 23.94 4.80 -1.25
N PRO A 367 24.47 4.16 -0.18
CA PRO A 367 23.85 2.97 0.38
C PRO A 367 22.57 3.33 1.12
N GLU A 368 21.67 2.36 1.30
CA GLU A 368 20.57 2.50 2.25
C GLU A 368 21.16 2.68 3.65
N VAL A 369 20.59 3.57 4.46
CA VAL A 369 21.08 3.81 5.83
C VAL A 369 19.90 3.71 6.80
N ALA A 370 20.08 3.00 7.91
CA ALA A 370 19.12 2.95 8.98
C ALA A 370 19.77 3.13 10.36
N LEU A 371 18.99 3.68 11.27
CA LEU A 371 19.25 3.68 12.71
C LEU A 371 18.23 2.76 13.35
N GLY A 372 18.66 1.93 14.29
CA GLY A 372 17.73 1.13 15.06
C GLY A 372 18.09 1.00 16.52
N LEU A 373 17.06 0.68 17.27
CA LEU A 373 17.07 0.51 18.71
C LEU A 373 16.37 -0.81 19.01
N ARG A 374 17.04 -1.68 19.75
CA ARG A 374 16.52 -2.97 20.23
C ARG A 374 16.25 -2.85 21.71
N ASP A 375 15.10 -3.37 22.15
CA ASP A 375 14.72 -3.36 23.57
C ASP A 375 14.72 -1.94 24.18
N VAL A 376 14.04 -1.01 23.49
CA VAL A 376 13.80 0.39 23.94
C VAL A 376 12.79 0.44 25.09
N GLY A 377 11.81 -0.45 25.03
CA GLY A 377 10.80 -0.64 26.07
C GLY A 377 10.78 -2.10 26.49
N GLY A 378 10.80 -2.36 27.80
CA GLY A 378 11.03 -3.70 28.31
C GLY A 378 11.74 -3.68 29.65
N THR A 379 12.53 -4.71 29.93
CA THR A 379 13.47 -4.74 31.06
C THR A 379 14.86 -4.19 30.71
N GLY A 380 15.14 -3.94 29.41
CA GLY A 380 16.42 -3.43 28.92
C GLY A 380 17.53 -4.48 28.90
N LEU A 381 17.19 -5.77 29.08
CA LEU A 381 18.12 -6.88 29.18
C LEU A 381 18.97 -7.05 27.91
N PHE A 382 18.39 -6.81 26.73
CA PHE A 382 19.06 -6.92 25.43
C PHE A 382 19.16 -5.56 24.73
N SER A 383 19.13 -4.47 25.50
CA SER A 383 19.19 -3.10 25.00
C SER A 383 20.41 -2.88 24.10
N SER A 384 20.14 -2.45 22.87
CA SER A 384 21.18 -2.19 21.87
C SER A 384 20.78 -1.05 20.94
N GLU A 385 21.76 -0.32 20.43
CA GLU A 385 21.56 0.72 19.42
C GLU A 385 22.51 0.47 18.24
N TYR A 386 22.11 0.84 17.03
CA TYR A 386 22.96 0.62 15.85
C TYR A 386 22.72 1.62 14.72
N PHE A 387 23.78 1.85 13.96
CA PHE A 387 23.74 2.38 12.61
C PHE A 387 24.10 1.26 11.64
N VAL A 388 23.36 1.13 10.55
CA VAL A 388 23.61 0.10 9.55
C VAL A 388 23.41 0.65 8.15
N VAL A 389 24.25 0.18 7.23
CA VAL A 389 24.18 0.51 5.81
C VAL A 389 24.06 -0.75 4.96
N ASN A 390 23.26 -0.66 3.90
CA ASN A 390 23.13 -1.72 2.90
C ASN A 390 23.44 -1.23 1.49
N LYS A 391 24.18 -2.04 0.74
CA LYS A 391 24.43 -1.81 -0.68
C LYS A 391 24.22 -3.07 -1.48
N ARG A 392 23.37 -2.98 -2.50
CA ARG A 392 23.09 -4.08 -3.40
C ARG A 392 23.98 -4.04 -4.63
N ALA A 393 24.41 -5.22 -5.04
CA ALA A 393 25.07 -5.46 -6.32
C ALA A 393 24.56 -6.75 -6.97
N GLY A 394 23.50 -6.61 -7.76
CA GLY A 394 22.84 -7.70 -8.48
C GLY A 394 22.18 -8.68 -7.52
N LYS A 395 22.76 -9.88 -7.44
CA LYS A 395 22.30 -10.98 -6.59
C LYS A 395 22.86 -10.95 -5.16
N PHE A 396 23.73 -10.00 -4.85
CA PHE A 396 24.33 -9.83 -3.53
C PHE A 396 23.81 -8.57 -2.86
N ASP A 397 23.52 -8.66 -1.57
CA ASP A 397 23.23 -7.51 -0.72
C ASP A 397 24.22 -7.47 0.44
N PHE A 398 24.99 -6.39 0.54
CA PHE A 398 26.07 -6.22 1.51
C PHE A 398 25.59 -5.35 2.66
N THR A 399 25.81 -5.81 3.89
CA THR A 399 25.46 -5.13 5.12
C THR A 399 26.73 -4.78 5.90
N LEU A 400 26.82 -3.54 6.39
CA LEU A 400 27.86 -3.11 7.33
C LEU A 400 27.21 -2.23 8.40
N GLY A 401 27.51 -2.49 9.66
CA GLY A 401 26.93 -1.72 10.77
C GLY A 401 27.88 -1.52 11.93
N LEU A 402 27.54 -0.53 12.74
CA LEU A 402 28.18 -0.18 14.00
C LEU A 402 27.13 -0.30 15.09
N GLY A 403 27.36 -1.20 16.05
CA GLY A 403 26.45 -1.46 17.16
C GLY A 403 27.00 -0.95 18.50
N PHE A 404 26.08 -0.80 19.46
CA PHE A 404 26.31 -0.45 20.85
C PHE A 404 25.44 -1.34 21.75
N GLY A 405 25.82 -1.51 23.03
CA GLY A 405 25.05 -2.31 23.99
C GLY A 405 25.18 -3.82 23.76
N ASN A 406 24.12 -4.59 24.02
CA ASN A 406 24.20 -6.06 24.01
C ASN A 406 24.65 -6.64 22.67
N MET A 407 24.27 -6.06 21.52
CA MET A 407 24.68 -6.60 20.23
C MET A 407 26.16 -6.34 19.85
N ALA A 408 26.88 -5.59 20.68
CA ALA A 408 28.21 -5.08 20.38
C ALA A 408 29.21 -5.31 21.53
N THR A 409 28.94 -6.28 22.40
CA THR A 409 29.81 -6.58 23.56
C THR A 409 31.18 -7.11 23.17
N GLY A 410 31.40 -7.53 21.92
CA GLY A 410 32.73 -7.84 21.40
C GLY A 410 33.66 -6.63 21.34
N GLY A 411 33.10 -5.42 21.36
CA GLY A 411 33.82 -4.16 21.50
C GLY A 411 34.92 -3.96 20.46
N GLY A 412 36.03 -3.37 20.92
CA GLY A 412 37.23 -3.17 20.09
C GLY A 412 37.22 -1.89 19.24
N ILE A 413 36.18 -1.07 19.36
CA ILE A 413 36.10 0.26 18.76
C ILE A 413 35.70 1.26 19.84
N SER A 414 36.57 2.24 20.07
CA SER A 414 36.26 3.37 20.94
C SER A 414 35.02 4.10 20.43
N ASN A 415 34.17 4.58 21.34
CA ASN A 415 32.91 5.20 20.96
C ASN A 415 33.18 6.41 20.06
N PRO A 416 32.66 6.43 18.81
CA PRO A 416 32.91 7.55 17.91
C PRO A 416 32.26 8.83 18.42
N PHE A 417 31.35 8.82 19.39
CA PHE A 417 30.75 10.02 19.99
C PHE A 417 31.49 10.51 21.24
N GLY A 418 32.54 9.81 21.69
CA GLY A 418 33.39 10.25 22.81
C GLY A 418 34.05 11.62 22.56
N PHE A 419 34.27 12.00 21.29
CA PHE A 419 34.76 13.35 20.97
C PHE A 419 33.77 14.47 21.31
N ILE A 420 32.48 14.15 21.44
CA ILE A 420 31.43 15.12 21.79
C ILE A 420 31.47 15.35 23.29
N THR A 421 31.41 14.27 24.08
CA THR A 421 31.57 14.26 25.54
C THR A 421 32.08 12.90 26.01
N ASP A 422 32.93 12.90 27.05
CA ASP A 422 33.47 11.67 27.69
C ASP A 422 32.36 10.74 28.25
N GLU A 423 31.14 11.26 28.44
CA GLU A 423 29.99 10.47 28.87
C GLU A 423 29.62 9.36 27.88
N PHE A 424 29.92 9.52 26.59
CA PHE A 424 29.68 8.48 25.59
C PHE A 424 30.61 7.29 25.72
N ASP A 425 31.79 7.44 26.33
CA ASP A 425 32.75 6.34 26.44
C ASP A 425 32.33 5.29 27.48
N THR A 426 31.42 5.64 28.39
CA THR A 426 30.98 4.73 29.47
C THR A 426 29.48 4.49 29.42
N ARG A 427 29.07 3.23 29.22
CA ARG A 427 27.66 2.85 29.33
C ARG A 427 27.27 2.68 30.81
N PRO A 428 26.26 3.40 31.32
CA PRO A 428 25.76 3.17 32.67
C PRO A 428 25.16 1.76 32.80
N ALA A 429 25.23 1.21 34.01
CA ALA A 429 24.60 -0.08 34.29
C ALA A 429 23.09 -0.01 33.98
N PRO A 430 22.50 -1.06 33.39
CA PRO A 430 21.07 -1.09 33.13
C PRO A 430 20.29 -0.94 34.45
N ASP A 431 19.33 -0.01 34.52
CA ASP A 431 18.34 0.01 35.60
C ASP A 431 17.29 -1.08 35.31
N VAL A 432 17.62 -2.32 35.69
CA VAL A 432 16.77 -3.49 35.50
C VAL A 432 15.62 -3.47 36.52
N GLY A 433 14.71 -2.50 36.36
CA GLY A 433 13.47 -2.39 37.13
C GLY A 433 12.36 -3.35 36.66
N ALA A 434 11.13 -3.19 37.17
CA ALA A 434 9.97 -4.04 36.82
C ALA A 434 9.41 -3.84 35.38
N GLY A 435 10.20 -3.25 34.48
CA GLY A 435 9.81 -2.81 33.14
C GLY A 435 9.02 -1.50 33.14
N GLY A 436 8.98 -0.82 31.98
CA GLY A 436 8.14 0.36 31.75
C GLY A 436 8.79 1.74 31.92
N GLN A 437 10.11 1.81 32.17
CA GLN A 437 10.88 3.06 32.08
C GLN A 437 11.86 2.96 30.90
N ALA A 438 11.85 3.95 30.00
CA ALA A 438 12.81 4.00 28.90
C ALA A 438 14.19 4.40 29.44
N ASN A 439 15.18 3.51 29.38
CA ASN A 439 16.55 3.78 29.82
C ASN A 439 17.35 4.56 28.75
N SER A 440 16.87 5.75 28.38
CA SER A 440 17.49 6.59 27.35
C SER A 440 18.90 7.07 27.73
N SER A 441 19.25 7.04 29.01
CA SER A 441 20.56 7.46 29.52
C SER A 441 21.73 6.59 29.04
N ALA A 442 21.45 5.36 28.58
CA ALA A 442 22.45 4.40 28.12
C ALA A 442 22.70 4.43 26.60
N TYR A 443 21.87 5.12 25.83
CA TYR A 443 21.87 5.00 24.37
C TYR A 443 23.14 5.55 23.72
N PHE A 444 23.70 4.76 22.80
CA PHE A 444 24.94 5.07 22.06
C PHE A 444 26.16 5.32 22.96
N ARG A 445 26.16 4.76 24.18
CA ARG A 445 27.27 4.83 25.13
C ARG A 445 27.99 3.49 25.30
N GLY A 446 29.26 3.56 25.72
CA GLY A 446 30.16 2.42 25.85
C GLY A 446 30.93 2.12 24.56
N GLU A 447 31.77 1.08 24.60
CA GLU A 447 32.45 0.60 23.40
C GLU A 447 31.45 0.18 22.31
N ALA A 448 31.87 0.38 21.07
CA ALA A 448 31.15 -0.03 19.88
C ALA A 448 31.80 -1.26 19.25
N ALA A 449 31.06 -1.97 18.41
CA ALA A 449 31.58 -3.06 17.60
C ALA A 449 31.05 -2.97 16.16
N LEU A 450 31.90 -3.34 15.19
CA LEU A 450 31.47 -3.52 13.82
C LEU A 450 30.79 -4.88 13.67
N PHE A 451 29.74 -4.91 12.86
CA PHE A 451 29.09 -6.12 12.40
C PHE A 451 28.79 -5.99 10.91
N GLY A 452 28.49 -7.10 10.25
CA GLY A 452 28.13 -7.04 8.84
C GLY A 452 27.98 -8.41 8.20
N GLY A 453 27.76 -8.43 6.90
CA GLY A 453 27.59 -9.67 6.18
C GLY A 453 27.14 -9.49 4.75
N VAL A 454 26.89 -10.61 4.10
CA VAL A 454 26.38 -10.67 2.73
C VAL A 454 25.23 -11.65 2.64
N GLU A 455 24.17 -11.22 1.97
CA GLU A 455 23.10 -12.10 1.51
C GLU A 455 23.31 -12.38 0.03
N TRP A 456 23.17 -13.63 -0.37
CA TRP A 456 23.24 -14.06 -1.76
C TRP A 456 21.93 -14.71 -2.19
N GLN A 457 21.22 -14.06 -3.11
CA GLN A 457 20.09 -14.64 -3.82
C GLN A 457 20.62 -15.69 -4.81
N THR A 458 20.37 -16.97 -4.50
CA THR A 458 20.85 -18.06 -5.34
C THR A 458 20.03 -18.15 -6.63
N PRO A 459 20.51 -18.86 -7.67
CA PRO A 459 19.71 -19.16 -8.85
C PRO A 459 18.42 -19.93 -8.53
N TRP A 460 18.32 -20.60 -7.38
CA TRP A 460 17.04 -21.09 -6.89
C TRP A 460 16.34 -19.94 -6.16
N GLN A 461 15.30 -19.36 -6.77
CA GLN A 461 14.65 -18.13 -6.29
C GLN A 461 14.14 -18.23 -4.84
N ASP A 462 13.79 -19.42 -4.40
CA ASP A 462 13.31 -19.70 -3.05
C ASP A 462 14.43 -19.84 -2.02
N LEU A 463 15.71 -19.88 -2.42
CA LEU A 463 16.84 -20.09 -1.52
C LEU A 463 17.78 -18.87 -1.48
N ILE A 464 17.99 -18.36 -0.26
CA ILE A 464 18.99 -17.32 0.06
C ILE A 464 20.05 -17.91 0.98
N LEU A 465 21.30 -17.58 0.72
CA LEU A 465 22.41 -17.91 1.62
C LEU A 465 22.92 -16.63 2.30
N LYS A 466 23.31 -16.75 3.57
CA LYS A 466 23.82 -15.63 4.38
C LYS A 466 25.14 -15.99 5.03
N VAL A 467 26.04 -15.02 5.04
CA VAL A 467 27.25 -15.03 5.88
C VAL A 467 27.23 -13.75 6.70
N GLU A 468 27.40 -13.87 8.01
CA GLU A 468 27.35 -12.77 8.96
C GLU A 468 28.58 -12.80 9.87
N VAL A 469 29.12 -11.63 10.17
CA VAL A 469 30.06 -11.39 11.27
C VAL A 469 29.27 -10.70 12.38
N ASP A 470 29.16 -11.38 13.51
CA ASP A 470 28.44 -10.96 14.71
C ASP A 470 29.29 -10.01 15.56
N GLY A 471 28.69 -8.91 16.02
CA GLY A 471 29.32 -7.93 16.92
C GLY A 471 29.27 -8.33 18.40
N ASN A 472 28.48 -9.34 18.77
CA ASN A 472 28.31 -9.78 20.15
C ASN A 472 29.38 -10.80 20.58
N ASP A 473 29.89 -10.62 21.80
CA ASP A 473 30.63 -11.64 22.56
C ASP A 473 29.69 -12.28 23.58
N TYR A 474 29.32 -13.53 23.29
CA TYR A 474 28.35 -14.25 24.10
C TYR A 474 28.88 -14.68 25.49
N SER A 475 30.15 -14.42 25.82
CA SER A 475 30.64 -14.57 27.19
C SER A 475 30.08 -13.50 28.14
N ASN A 476 29.62 -12.37 27.61
CA ASN A 476 29.07 -11.23 28.37
C ASN A 476 27.54 -11.19 28.38
N GLU A 477 26.89 -12.34 28.20
CA GLU A 477 25.43 -12.41 28.15
C GLU A 477 24.77 -12.06 29.50
N PRO A 478 23.59 -11.39 29.47
CA PRO A 478 22.88 -10.95 30.68
C PRO A 478 22.52 -12.09 31.65
N LEU A 479 22.19 -11.74 32.89
CA LEU A 479 21.86 -12.70 33.97
C LEU A 479 23.01 -13.67 34.30
N ASN A 480 24.25 -13.19 34.18
CA ASN A 480 25.48 -13.96 34.38
C ASN A 480 25.43 -15.29 33.61
N ASN A 481 25.13 -15.22 32.31
CA ASN A 481 24.82 -16.39 31.48
C ASN A 481 25.79 -16.57 30.31
N PRO A 482 27.11 -16.70 30.55
CA PRO A 482 28.08 -16.86 29.46
C PRO A 482 27.73 -18.06 28.58
N GLN A 483 27.76 -17.89 27.25
CA GLN A 483 27.61 -18.97 26.28
C GLN A 483 28.93 -19.26 25.57
N ALA A 484 29.12 -20.52 25.16
CA ALA A 484 30.30 -20.92 24.41
C ALA A 484 30.24 -20.37 22.98
N GLN A 485 31.29 -19.67 22.56
CA GLN A 485 31.46 -19.13 21.20
C GLN A 485 32.86 -19.47 20.71
N SER A 486 32.97 -20.20 19.60
CA SER A 486 34.24 -20.54 18.95
C SER A 486 34.56 -19.66 17.74
N SER A 487 33.55 -18.98 17.19
CA SER A 487 33.68 -18.05 16.06
C SER A 487 32.60 -16.97 16.16
N ASN A 488 32.89 -15.76 15.69
CA ASN A 488 31.89 -14.70 15.47
C ASN A 488 31.31 -14.72 14.05
N ILE A 489 31.70 -15.69 13.22
CA ILE A 489 31.14 -15.85 11.88
C ILE A 489 29.96 -16.84 11.94
N ASN A 490 28.81 -16.38 11.47
CA ASN A 490 27.57 -17.12 11.39
C ASN A 490 27.24 -17.41 9.91
N TYR A 491 26.69 -18.59 9.64
CA TYR A 491 26.26 -19.03 8.31
C TYR A 491 24.79 -19.43 8.35
N GLY A 492 24.03 -19.11 7.31
CA GLY A 492 22.63 -19.51 7.27
C GLY A 492 22.06 -19.64 5.87
N ALA A 493 20.94 -20.35 5.81
CA ALA A 493 20.13 -20.53 4.61
C ALA A 493 18.67 -20.21 4.95
N VAL A 494 18.02 -19.44 4.10
CA VAL A 494 16.58 -19.15 4.17
C VAL A 494 15.91 -19.78 2.96
N TYR A 495 14.97 -20.67 3.23
CA TYR A 495 14.12 -21.30 2.22
C TYR A 495 12.72 -20.69 2.30
N ARG A 496 12.30 -20.03 1.22
CA ARG A 496 10.96 -19.47 1.04
C ARG A 496 10.03 -20.62 0.64
N ILE A 497 9.19 -21.07 1.56
CA ILE A 497 8.24 -22.15 1.27
C ILE A 497 7.16 -21.66 0.32
N ASN A 498 6.75 -20.40 0.49
CA ASN A 498 5.87 -19.63 -0.37
C ASN A 498 6.06 -18.14 -0.05
N ASP A 499 5.27 -17.26 -0.66
CA ASP A 499 5.36 -15.80 -0.43
C ASP A 499 5.11 -15.37 1.02
N TYR A 500 4.49 -16.23 1.84
CA TYR A 500 4.07 -15.93 3.21
C TYR A 500 4.97 -16.58 4.28
N ILE A 501 5.73 -17.62 3.94
CA ILE A 501 6.44 -18.44 4.92
C ILE A 501 7.90 -18.62 4.54
N ASP A 502 8.79 -18.19 5.43
CA ASP A 502 10.24 -18.41 5.34
C ASP A 502 10.68 -19.38 6.45
N PHE A 503 11.45 -20.41 6.08
CA PHE A 503 12.14 -21.30 7.00
C PHE A 503 13.65 -21.04 6.95
N SER A 504 14.26 -20.81 8.11
CA SER A 504 15.69 -20.50 8.22
C SER A 504 16.42 -21.56 9.04
N VAL A 505 17.60 -21.97 8.57
CA VAL A 505 18.55 -22.82 9.30
C VAL A 505 19.90 -22.11 9.33
N SER A 506 20.58 -22.14 10.47
CA SER A 506 21.87 -21.50 10.62
C SER A 506 22.82 -22.25 11.55
N VAL A 507 24.11 -21.99 11.38
CA VAL A 507 25.17 -22.34 12.32
C VAL A 507 25.78 -21.03 12.81
N GLN A 508 25.68 -20.81 14.12
CA GLN A 508 26.05 -19.57 14.77
C GLN A 508 27.05 -19.82 15.89
N ARG A 509 27.81 -18.80 16.26
CA ARG A 509 28.85 -18.86 17.32
C ARG A 509 29.94 -19.91 17.03
N GLY A 510 30.02 -20.41 15.80
CA GLY A 510 30.86 -21.52 15.36
C GLY A 510 30.48 -22.92 15.89
N ASN A 511 29.46 -23.05 16.73
CA ASN A 511 29.16 -24.31 17.43
C ASN A 511 27.66 -24.56 17.73
N THR A 512 26.77 -23.63 17.39
CA THR A 512 25.35 -23.66 17.79
C THR A 512 24.46 -23.65 16.56
N MET A 513 23.51 -24.59 16.48
CA MET A 513 22.51 -24.56 15.40
C MET A 513 21.35 -23.63 15.74
N GLY A 514 20.84 -22.93 14.73
CA GLY A 514 19.69 -22.05 14.82
C GLY A 514 18.60 -22.44 13.83
N PHE A 515 17.34 -22.26 14.24
CA PHE A 515 16.16 -22.47 13.40
C PHE A 515 15.19 -21.31 13.57
N ALA A 516 14.58 -20.85 12.47
CA ALA A 516 13.49 -19.87 12.54
C ALA A 516 12.40 -20.16 11.51
N LEU A 517 11.16 -19.88 11.89
CA LEU A 517 10.00 -19.89 11.01
C LEU A 517 9.36 -18.50 11.06
N SER A 518 9.26 -17.85 9.91
CA SER A 518 8.69 -16.51 9.79
C SER A 518 7.46 -16.53 8.88
N PHE A 519 6.37 -16.00 9.38
CA PHE A 519 5.15 -15.72 8.62
C PHE A 519 5.13 -14.23 8.31
N LYS A 520 4.86 -13.85 7.06
CA LYS A 520 4.80 -12.46 6.61
C LYS A 520 3.58 -12.24 5.74
N GLU A 521 2.92 -11.09 5.92
CA GLU A 521 1.76 -10.72 5.13
C GLU A 521 1.69 -9.20 4.95
N ASN A 522 1.34 -8.74 3.75
CA ASN A 522 1.06 -7.33 3.51
C ASN A 522 -0.44 -7.07 3.66
N VAL A 523 -0.84 -6.61 4.85
CA VAL A 523 -2.26 -6.39 5.16
C VAL A 523 -2.86 -5.19 4.43
N SER A 524 -2.04 -4.33 3.81
CA SER A 524 -2.54 -3.21 2.99
C SER A 524 -3.17 -3.67 1.67
N LYS A 525 -2.78 -4.86 1.17
CA LYS A 525 -3.31 -5.45 -0.06
C LYS A 525 -4.68 -6.11 0.14
N TYR A 526 -5.11 -6.33 1.39
CA TYR A 526 -6.39 -6.97 1.67
C TYR A 526 -7.52 -5.95 1.68
N ALA A 527 -8.46 -6.12 0.75
CA ALA A 527 -9.78 -5.55 0.88
C ALA A 527 -10.66 -6.55 1.64
N VAL A 528 -11.19 -6.17 2.80
CA VAL A 528 -12.19 -6.99 3.49
C VAL A 528 -13.50 -6.87 2.71
N PRO A 529 -13.98 -7.94 2.03
CA PRO A 529 -15.21 -7.86 1.26
C PRO A 529 -16.35 -7.58 2.23
N LYS A 530 -17.11 -6.52 1.93
CA LYS A 530 -18.29 -6.16 2.72
C LYS A 530 -19.48 -7.00 2.25
N ILE A 531 -19.44 -8.30 2.53
CA ILE A 531 -20.47 -9.27 2.08
C ILE A 531 -21.86 -8.99 2.64
N THR A 532 -21.94 -8.21 3.72
CA THR A 532 -23.18 -7.73 4.33
C THR A 532 -23.64 -6.38 3.79
N ASP A 533 -22.82 -5.66 3.00
CA ASP A 533 -23.28 -4.44 2.34
C ASP A 533 -24.35 -4.81 1.30
N PRO A 534 -25.44 -4.05 1.21
CA PRO A 534 -26.43 -4.27 0.16
C PRO A 534 -25.81 -4.03 -1.22
N LYS A 535 -26.39 -4.69 -2.24
CA LYS A 535 -25.96 -4.50 -3.63
C LYS A 535 -26.03 -3.02 -4.01
N PRO A 536 -24.97 -2.42 -4.58
CA PRO A 536 -24.98 -1.01 -4.97
C PRO A 536 -26.10 -0.69 -5.97
N VAL A 537 -26.67 0.51 -5.85
CA VAL A 537 -27.64 1.02 -6.82
C VAL A 537 -26.93 1.36 -8.14
N VAL A 538 -27.41 0.81 -9.25
CA VAL A 538 -26.86 1.10 -10.59
C VAL A 538 -27.32 2.49 -11.04
N VAL A 539 -26.37 3.36 -11.37
CA VAL A 539 -26.62 4.74 -11.80
C VAL A 539 -26.74 4.78 -13.33
N THR A 540 -27.80 5.39 -13.84
CA THR A 540 -28.03 5.56 -15.28
C THR A 540 -28.23 7.02 -15.67
N GLN A 541 -28.08 7.38 -16.94
CA GLN A 541 -28.48 8.70 -17.46
C GLN A 541 -29.92 8.69 -18.03
N GLY A 542 -30.71 7.67 -17.67
CA GLY A 542 -32.06 7.48 -18.18
C GLY A 542 -33.08 8.50 -17.64
N PRO A 543 -34.31 8.49 -18.18
CA PRO A 543 -35.39 9.34 -17.69
C PRO A 543 -35.67 9.06 -16.21
N ARG A 544 -35.87 10.14 -15.45
CA ARG A 544 -36.19 10.10 -14.01
C ARG A 544 -37.70 10.03 -13.82
N PRO A 545 -38.20 9.50 -12.69
CA PRO A 545 -39.64 9.42 -12.47
C PRO A 545 -40.28 10.81 -12.41
N THR A 546 -41.59 10.91 -12.68
CA THR A 546 -42.34 12.18 -12.59
C THR A 546 -42.80 12.49 -11.16
N SER A 547 -42.92 11.47 -10.30
CA SER A 547 -43.21 11.60 -8.86
C SER A 547 -42.30 10.70 -8.03
N THR A 548 -42.06 11.06 -6.77
CA THR A 548 -41.19 10.32 -5.85
C THR A 548 -42.01 9.43 -4.91
N ASP A 549 -41.66 8.14 -4.81
CA ASP A 549 -42.11 7.25 -3.75
C ASP A 549 -41.13 7.33 -2.58
N TRP A 550 -41.45 8.15 -1.57
CA TRP A 550 -40.55 8.42 -0.45
C TRP A 550 -40.34 7.23 0.47
N GLU A 551 -41.36 6.40 0.70
CA GLU A 551 -41.22 5.23 1.57
C GLU A 551 -40.23 4.23 0.97
N LYS A 552 -40.37 3.93 -0.33
CA LYS A 552 -39.42 3.05 -1.03
C LYS A 552 -38.03 3.66 -1.13
N THR A 553 -37.94 4.96 -1.41
CA THR A 553 -36.67 5.66 -1.57
C THR A 553 -35.88 5.69 -0.26
N LEU A 554 -36.55 6.01 0.85
CA LEU A 554 -35.90 6.08 2.16
C LEU A 554 -35.46 4.70 2.65
N LYS A 555 -36.31 3.67 2.52
CA LYS A 555 -35.88 2.29 2.82
C LYS A 555 -34.63 1.90 2.05
N LEU A 556 -34.51 2.29 0.78
CA LEU A 556 -33.30 2.04 0.00
C LEU A 556 -32.11 2.86 0.51
N VAL A 557 -32.29 4.14 0.84
CA VAL A 557 -31.23 4.98 1.42
C VAL A 557 -30.71 4.36 2.72
N GLU A 558 -31.59 4.01 3.65
CA GLU A 558 -31.27 3.43 4.95
C GLU A 558 -30.58 2.07 4.80
N GLN A 559 -31.07 1.21 3.90
CA GLN A 559 -30.39 -0.05 3.57
C GLN A 559 -28.96 0.19 3.08
N GLN A 560 -28.78 1.11 2.13
CA GLN A 560 -27.48 1.38 1.50
C GLN A 560 -26.46 2.03 2.44
N THR A 561 -26.93 2.81 3.41
CA THR A 561 -26.09 3.73 4.21
C THR A 561 -26.04 3.41 5.70
N THR A 562 -26.95 2.55 6.19
CA THR A 562 -27.25 2.35 7.61
C THR A 562 -27.63 3.62 8.37
N TRP A 563 -28.01 4.68 7.65
CA TRP A 563 -28.52 5.91 8.24
C TRP A 563 -29.94 5.73 8.73
N ASN A 564 -30.30 6.48 9.77
CA ASN A 564 -31.68 6.66 10.20
C ASN A 564 -32.12 8.05 9.75
N VAL A 565 -33.06 8.11 8.80
CA VAL A 565 -33.52 9.39 8.25
C VAL A 565 -34.66 9.90 9.12
N GLU A 566 -34.39 10.90 9.94
CA GLU A 566 -35.37 11.52 10.85
C GLU A 566 -36.47 12.24 10.07
N SER A 567 -36.08 13.02 9.05
CA SER A 567 -37.05 13.76 8.25
C SER A 567 -36.56 14.04 6.83
N VAL A 568 -37.53 14.15 5.91
CA VAL A 568 -37.31 14.63 4.55
C VAL A 568 -38.08 15.91 4.32
N GLN A 569 -37.41 16.86 3.71
CA GLN A 569 -37.89 18.20 3.47
C GLN A 569 -37.59 18.62 2.03
N GLN A 570 -38.54 19.24 1.34
CA GLN A 570 -38.35 19.69 -0.04
C GLN A 570 -38.48 21.21 -0.19
N ARG A 571 -37.56 21.81 -0.96
CA ARG A 571 -37.58 23.22 -1.36
C ARG A 571 -37.28 23.35 -2.85
N GLY A 572 -38.28 23.71 -3.66
CA GLY A 572 -38.10 23.89 -5.10
C GLY A 572 -37.46 22.65 -5.75
N SER A 573 -36.26 22.81 -6.31
CA SER A 573 -35.47 21.73 -6.92
C SER A 573 -34.44 21.09 -5.98
N GLU A 574 -34.59 21.26 -4.67
CA GLU A 574 -33.73 20.68 -3.63
C GLU A 574 -34.53 19.80 -2.68
N VAL A 575 -33.95 18.65 -2.31
CA VAL A 575 -34.44 17.76 -1.26
C VAL A 575 -33.39 17.66 -0.16
N GLN A 576 -33.80 17.90 1.08
CA GLN A 576 -32.98 17.78 2.28
C GLN A 576 -33.40 16.54 3.09
N LEU A 577 -32.41 15.73 3.47
CA LEU A 577 -32.54 14.61 4.40
C LEU A 577 -31.86 14.99 5.71
N THR A 578 -32.57 14.87 6.82
CA THR A 578 -32.00 15.00 8.17
C THR A 578 -31.71 13.59 8.70
N VAL A 579 -30.45 13.33 9.07
CA VAL A 579 -29.97 12.03 9.52
C VAL A 579 -29.56 12.13 10.99
N LYS A 580 -30.14 11.28 11.85
CA LYS A 580 -29.81 11.21 13.28
C LYS A 580 -28.68 10.21 13.52
N ASN A 581 -27.80 10.50 14.48
CA ASN A 581 -26.70 9.63 14.94
C ASN A 581 -25.83 9.14 13.78
N ALA A 582 -25.45 10.06 12.89
CA ALA A 582 -24.64 9.77 11.71
C ALA A 582 -23.16 9.49 12.03
N ASP A 583 -22.88 8.64 13.01
CA ASP A 583 -21.54 8.11 13.28
C ASP A 583 -21.14 7.18 12.13
N VAL A 584 -20.59 7.78 11.07
CA VAL A 584 -20.23 7.09 9.85
C VAL A 584 -18.74 7.28 9.63
N THR A 585 -17.98 6.19 9.69
CA THR A 585 -16.53 6.20 9.49
C THR A 585 -16.12 6.76 8.12
N TYR A 586 -17.01 6.67 7.11
CA TYR A 586 -16.77 7.11 5.73
C TYR A 586 -17.94 7.96 5.18
N PRO A 587 -18.09 9.23 5.61
CA PRO A 587 -19.26 10.05 5.28
C PRO A 587 -19.44 10.26 3.77
N ALA A 588 -18.37 10.48 3.02
CA ALA A 588 -18.43 10.66 1.56
C ALA A 588 -19.01 9.42 0.83
N LYS A 589 -18.66 8.21 1.27
CA LYS A 589 -19.17 6.97 0.66
C LYS A 589 -20.66 6.77 0.96
N ALA A 590 -21.09 7.13 2.16
CA ALA A 590 -22.50 7.08 2.52
C ALA A 590 -23.31 8.13 1.74
N VAL A 591 -22.80 9.35 1.59
CA VAL A 591 -23.39 10.39 0.72
C VAL A 591 -23.51 9.88 -0.73
N ASP A 592 -22.47 9.25 -1.27
CA ASP A 592 -22.50 8.68 -2.63
C ASP A 592 -23.57 7.59 -2.80
N LYS A 593 -23.67 6.68 -1.83
CA LYS A 593 -24.69 5.61 -1.84
C LYS A 593 -26.11 6.16 -1.70
N ALA A 594 -26.32 7.12 -0.80
CA ALA A 594 -27.59 7.81 -0.63
C ALA A 594 -27.97 8.58 -1.90
N THR A 595 -27.01 9.29 -2.49
CA THR A 595 -27.19 10.02 -3.75
C THR A 595 -27.55 9.09 -4.89
N ALA A 596 -26.99 7.88 -4.98
CA ALA A 596 -27.39 6.90 -5.99
C ALA A 596 -28.84 6.46 -5.82
N ALA A 597 -29.27 6.16 -4.60
CA ALA A 597 -30.66 5.82 -4.30
C ALA A 597 -31.62 6.98 -4.64
N LEU A 598 -31.26 8.22 -4.28
CA LEU A 598 -32.04 9.42 -4.57
C LEU A 598 -32.06 9.73 -6.08
N HIS A 599 -30.91 9.62 -6.75
CA HIS A 599 -30.80 9.88 -8.19
C HIS A 599 -31.73 8.96 -8.98
N GLU A 600 -31.82 7.68 -8.60
CA GLU A 600 -32.67 6.72 -9.32
C GLU A 600 -34.17 6.87 -9.03
N ASN A 601 -34.55 7.29 -7.81
CA ASN A 601 -35.96 7.23 -7.37
C ASN A 601 -36.64 8.60 -7.17
N VAL A 602 -35.90 9.72 -7.14
CA VAL A 602 -36.48 11.06 -6.94
C VAL A 602 -36.89 11.69 -8.26
N ALA A 603 -38.00 12.45 -8.23
CA ALA A 603 -38.58 13.09 -9.41
C ALA A 603 -37.59 13.95 -10.23
N GLU A 604 -37.80 14.04 -11.54
CA GLU A 604 -36.93 14.73 -12.50
C GLU A 604 -36.70 16.23 -12.23
N GLY A 605 -37.61 16.89 -11.50
CA GLY A 605 -37.51 18.31 -11.15
C GLY A 605 -36.51 18.65 -10.03
N ILE A 606 -35.87 17.65 -9.41
CA ILE A 606 -34.90 17.84 -8.33
C ILE A 606 -33.47 17.81 -8.88
N ASN A 607 -32.73 18.90 -8.63
CA ASN A 607 -31.37 19.12 -9.07
C ASN A 607 -30.33 18.98 -7.94
N TRP A 608 -30.76 19.11 -6.68
CA TRP A 608 -29.87 19.14 -5.52
C TRP A 608 -30.36 18.20 -4.41
N PHE A 609 -29.42 17.52 -3.76
CA PHE A 609 -29.66 16.75 -2.55
C PHE A 609 -28.81 17.31 -1.41
N SER A 610 -29.42 17.59 -0.26
CA SER A 610 -28.72 18.00 0.95
C SER A 610 -28.89 16.97 2.08
N PHE A 611 -27.80 16.67 2.78
CA PHE A 611 -27.77 15.73 3.90
C PHE A 611 -27.34 16.48 5.14
N THR A 612 -28.20 16.59 6.14
CA THR A 612 -27.95 17.32 7.40
C THR A 612 -27.81 16.31 8.53
N TYR A 613 -26.70 16.37 9.27
CA TYR A 613 -26.39 15.39 10.31
C TYR A 613 -26.70 15.96 11.69
N LYS A 614 -27.53 15.25 12.45
CA LYS A 614 -27.82 15.54 13.85
C LYS A 614 -27.15 14.52 14.77
N ASN A 615 -26.52 15.01 15.83
CA ASN A 615 -26.01 14.17 16.91
C ASN A 615 -26.51 14.71 18.25
N ARG A 616 -27.22 13.87 19.04
CA ARG A 616 -27.81 14.22 20.35
C ARG A 616 -28.52 15.60 20.37
N GLY A 617 -29.34 15.85 19.34
CA GLY A 617 -30.15 17.07 19.20
C GLY A 617 -29.47 18.28 18.56
N ALA A 618 -28.17 18.21 18.24
CA ALA A 618 -27.44 19.31 17.59
C ALA A 618 -27.11 19.02 16.12
N ASP A 619 -27.30 20.01 15.23
CA ASP A 619 -26.86 19.95 13.83
C ASP A 619 -25.33 20.08 13.77
N VAL A 620 -24.65 19.07 13.22
CA VAL A 620 -23.18 18.97 13.25
C VAL A 620 -22.54 19.41 11.93
N ALA A 621 -23.13 19.01 10.80
CA ALA A 621 -22.65 19.30 9.45
C ALA A 621 -23.74 19.10 8.38
N GLN A 622 -23.54 19.68 7.20
CA GLN A 622 -24.38 19.45 6.02
C GLN A 622 -23.53 19.19 4.77
N HIS A 623 -23.97 18.27 3.91
CA HIS A 623 -23.39 18.03 2.59
C HIS A 623 -24.42 18.32 1.51
N VAL A 624 -24.01 18.97 0.42
CA VAL A 624 -24.88 19.32 -0.70
C VAL A 624 -24.31 18.74 -2.00
N VAL A 625 -25.14 18.05 -2.77
CA VAL A 625 -24.75 17.35 -3.99
C VAL A 625 -25.56 17.85 -5.18
N ASN A 626 -24.87 18.23 -6.26
CA ASN A 626 -25.50 18.49 -7.55
C ASN A 626 -25.77 17.17 -8.27
N ARG A 627 -27.05 16.86 -8.51
CA ARG A 627 -27.48 15.58 -9.09
C ARG A 627 -26.90 15.31 -10.48
N LYS A 628 -26.85 16.33 -11.36
CA LYS A 628 -26.42 16.15 -12.75
C LYS A 628 -24.91 15.97 -12.85
N GLN A 629 -24.16 16.81 -12.15
CA GLN A 629 -22.70 16.69 -12.10
C GLN A 629 -22.29 15.33 -11.54
N TRP A 630 -22.86 14.96 -10.39
CA TRP A 630 -22.58 13.68 -9.76
C TRP A 630 -22.90 12.49 -10.68
N ALA A 631 -24.01 12.51 -11.42
CA ALA A 631 -24.37 11.42 -12.31
C ALA A 631 -23.40 11.31 -13.50
N ALA A 632 -22.99 12.44 -14.09
CA ALA A 632 -22.00 12.45 -15.18
C ALA A 632 -20.67 11.82 -14.72
N ASP A 633 -20.20 12.19 -13.52
CA ASP A 633 -18.96 11.65 -12.92
C ASP A 633 -19.01 10.13 -12.70
N LYS A 634 -20.21 9.53 -12.59
CA LYS A 634 -20.39 8.08 -12.37
C LYS A 634 -20.62 7.28 -13.66
N THR A 635 -21.04 7.91 -14.76
CA THR A 635 -21.46 7.20 -15.98
C THR A 635 -20.57 7.43 -17.20
N GLU A 636 -19.72 8.45 -17.19
CA GLU A 636 -18.81 8.78 -18.29
C GLU A 636 -17.36 8.49 -17.88
N LEU A 637 -16.52 8.05 -18.82
CA LEU A 637 -15.07 8.00 -18.60
C LEU A 637 -14.57 9.44 -18.49
N PRO A 638 -14.06 9.88 -17.31
CA PRO A 638 -13.73 11.28 -17.11
C PRO A 638 -12.65 11.71 -18.10
N VAL A 639 -12.89 12.84 -18.76
CA VAL A 639 -11.85 13.52 -19.54
C VAL A 639 -10.84 14.21 -18.59
N GLU A 640 -11.25 14.45 -17.34
CA GLU A 640 -10.47 15.02 -16.23
C GLU A 640 -11.13 14.60 -14.89
N GLN A 641 -10.35 14.29 -13.85
CA GLN A 641 -10.89 14.04 -12.51
C GLN A 641 -11.00 15.36 -11.75
N THR A 642 -12.14 16.04 -11.83
CA THR A 642 -12.45 17.17 -10.96
C THR A 642 -13.24 16.72 -9.73
N ASN A 643 -12.53 16.47 -8.63
CA ASN A 643 -13.16 16.27 -7.32
C ASN A 643 -13.66 17.62 -6.79
N SER A 644 -14.97 17.87 -6.82
CA SER A 644 -15.55 19.05 -6.15
C SER A 644 -16.89 18.74 -5.48
N ASN A 645 -16.83 18.11 -4.31
CA ASN A 645 -17.96 18.10 -3.38
C ASN A 645 -17.60 19.04 -2.20
N PRO A 646 -18.12 20.29 -2.16
CA PRO A 646 -17.86 21.18 -1.04
C PRO A 646 -18.59 20.69 0.21
N VAL A 647 -17.85 20.52 1.31
CA VAL A 647 -18.39 20.39 2.66
C VAL A 647 -18.52 21.80 3.22
N ALA A 648 -19.74 22.23 3.57
CA ALA A 648 -19.98 23.54 4.17
C ALA A 648 -20.42 23.37 5.63
N ALA A 649 -20.00 24.29 6.49
CA ALA A 649 -20.58 24.42 7.82
C ALA A 649 -22.04 24.87 7.69
N VAL A 650 -22.92 24.33 8.55
CA VAL A 650 -24.34 24.70 8.56
C VAL A 650 -24.47 26.11 9.13
N GLU A 651 -24.85 27.09 8.31
CA GLU A 651 -25.44 28.31 8.86
C GLU A 651 -26.92 28.04 9.18
N PRO A 652 -27.40 28.35 10.39
CA PRO A 652 -28.79 28.11 10.77
C PRO A 652 -29.72 28.99 9.92
N ASN A 653 -30.29 28.41 8.87
CA ASN A 653 -31.26 29.10 8.02
C ASN A 653 -32.68 28.76 8.45
N SER A 654 -33.42 29.80 8.87
CA SER A 654 -34.78 29.74 9.38
C SER A 654 -35.84 29.84 8.27
N TYR A 655 -35.93 28.86 7.38
CA TYR A 655 -36.98 28.84 6.35
C TYR A 655 -37.89 27.61 6.46
N ALA A 656 -39.17 27.82 6.11
CA ALA A 656 -40.23 26.82 6.24
C ALA A 656 -40.12 25.74 5.15
N TYR A 657 -39.54 24.59 5.52
CA TYR A 657 -39.61 23.39 4.72
C TYR A 657 -40.97 22.70 4.85
N ARG A 658 -41.39 21.98 3.79
CA ARG A 658 -42.56 21.09 3.88
C ARG A 658 -42.08 19.71 4.32
N PRO A 659 -42.56 19.17 5.45
CA PRO A 659 -42.25 17.81 5.85
C PRO A 659 -42.89 16.85 4.86
N VAL A 660 -42.08 15.90 4.38
CA VAL A 660 -42.48 14.90 3.38
C VAL A 660 -42.55 13.51 4.01
N HIS A 661 -41.73 13.26 5.04
CA HIS A 661 -41.71 12.05 5.84
C HIS A 661 -41.10 12.35 7.22
N THR A 662 -41.58 11.67 8.26
CA THR A 662 -41.04 11.66 9.62
C THR A 662 -41.22 10.26 10.18
N ASP A 663 -40.12 9.64 10.61
CA ASP A 663 -40.15 8.34 11.27
C ASP A 663 -40.09 8.51 12.80
N TYR A 664 -40.59 7.52 13.55
CA TYR A 664 -40.61 7.53 15.01
C TYR A 664 -39.41 6.73 15.56
N ASP A 665 -38.50 7.43 16.23
CA ASP A 665 -37.30 6.83 16.84
C ASP A 665 -37.62 6.24 18.23
N PRO A 666 -37.25 4.97 18.53
CA PRO A 666 -37.45 4.39 19.85
C PRO A 666 -36.57 5.07 20.92
N TRP A 667 -37.16 5.35 22.09
CA TRP A 667 -36.50 5.92 23.28
C TRP A 667 -35.50 4.97 23.97
N TYR A 668 -35.17 3.84 23.37
CA TYR A 668 -34.25 2.85 23.91
C TYR A 668 -33.46 2.14 22.80
N ASN A 669 -32.23 1.75 23.11
CA ASN A 669 -31.37 0.95 22.25
C ASN A 669 -30.62 -0.08 23.11
N GLY A 670 -30.35 -1.26 22.58
CA GLY A 670 -29.65 -2.31 23.31
C GLY A 670 -29.00 -3.33 22.40
N GLY A 671 -28.03 -4.05 22.94
CA GLY A 671 -27.36 -5.10 22.20
C GLY A 671 -26.63 -6.08 23.10
N VAL A 672 -26.38 -7.26 22.58
CA VAL A 672 -25.54 -8.29 23.21
C VAL A 672 -24.32 -8.55 22.35
N GLY A 673 -23.22 -8.98 22.97
CA GLY A 673 -22.00 -9.29 22.25
C GLY A 673 -21.04 -10.16 23.05
N LEU A 674 -19.86 -10.40 22.47
CA LEU A 674 -18.77 -11.17 23.07
C LEU A 674 -17.55 -10.28 23.31
N GLY A 675 -16.91 -10.42 24.45
CA GLY A 675 -15.67 -9.77 24.83
C GLY A 675 -14.52 -10.76 24.97
N TYR A 676 -13.30 -10.23 24.85
CA TYR A 676 -12.05 -10.97 25.03
C TYR A 676 -11.04 -10.12 25.80
N GLU A 677 -10.51 -10.67 26.89
CA GLU A 677 -9.50 -10.05 27.74
C GLU A 677 -8.28 -10.96 27.84
N GLN A 678 -7.07 -10.39 27.86
CA GLN A 678 -5.84 -11.16 28.01
C GLN A 678 -4.76 -10.37 28.75
N THR A 679 -3.86 -11.10 29.41
CA THR A 679 -2.62 -10.57 29.99
C THR A 679 -1.46 -11.52 29.66
N PHE A 680 -0.29 -10.96 29.35
CA PHE A 680 0.92 -11.69 29.03
C PHE A 680 2.06 -11.26 29.97
N GLY A 681 2.84 -12.21 30.48
CA GLY A 681 4.05 -11.98 31.26
C GLY A 681 3.87 -12.08 32.78
N GLY A 682 4.92 -11.71 33.54
CA GLY A 682 4.95 -11.88 35.00
C GLY A 682 5.01 -13.35 35.42
N ALA A 683 4.90 -13.63 36.72
CA ALA A 683 5.01 -15.02 37.19
C ALA A 683 3.80 -15.90 36.79
N ASN A 684 2.63 -15.31 36.50
CA ASN A 684 1.47 -16.05 36.00
C ASN A 684 1.54 -16.36 34.50
N GLY A 685 2.19 -15.50 33.69
CA GLY A 685 2.40 -15.73 32.25
C GLY A 685 1.24 -15.28 31.41
N TYR A 686 0.74 -16.17 30.54
CA TYR A 686 -0.39 -15.87 29.67
C TYR A 686 -1.70 -16.29 30.33
N LEU A 687 -2.60 -15.32 30.52
CA LEU A 687 -3.98 -15.54 30.95
C LEU A 687 -4.93 -14.91 29.93
N PHE A 688 -6.08 -15.53 29.70
CA PHE A 688 -7.12 -15.03 28.79
C PHE A 688 -8.52 -15.30 29.34
N GLN A 689 -9.51 -14.54 28.89
CA GLN A 689 -10.90 -14.70 29.29
C GLN A 689 -11.85 -14.24 28.17
N PHE A 690 -12.91 -15.00 27.94
CA PHE A 690 -14.03 -14.65 27.08
C PHE A 690 -15.23 -14.23 27.92
N THR A 691 -15.90 -13.16 27.53
CA THR A 691 -17.11 -12.67 28.19
C THR A 691 -18.26 -12.57 27.20
N GLY A 692 -19.48 -12.74 27.67
CA GLY A 692 -20.69 -12.30 26.99
C GLY A 692 -21.17 -11.02 27.66
N TYR A 693 -21.56 -10.01 26.90
CA TYR A 693 -22.02 -8.75 27.47
C TYR A 693 -23.39 -8.34 26.94
N ALA A 694 -24.12 -7.60 27.77
CA ALA A 694 -25.33 -6.89 27.39
C ALA A 694 -25.12 -5.40 27.65
N ARG A 695 -25.43 -4.57 26.66
CA ARG A 695 -25.41 -3.11 26.76
C ARG A 695 -26.79 -2.53 26.48
N GLY A 696 -27.12 -1.45 27.15
CA GLY A 696 -28.37 -0.74 26.97
C GLY A 696 -28.20 0.77 27.07
N GLU A 697 -29.04 1.48 26.35
CA GLU A 697 -29.21 2.92 26.39
C GLU A 697 -30.71 3.25 26.47
N VAL A 698 -31.05 4.22 27.31
CA VAL A 698 -32.41 4.75 27.46
C VAL A 698 -32.34 6.27 27.35
N GLU A 699 -33.01 6.82 26.35
CA GLU A 699 -33.12 8.27 26.11
C GLU A 699 -34.34 8.83 26.87
N PHE A 700 -34.13 9.82 27.74
CA PHE A 700 -35.21 10.55 28.41
C PHE A 700 -35.63 11.80 27.63
N THR A 701 -34.65 12.41 26.94
CA THR A 701 -34.79 13.58 26.05
C THR A 701 -33.70 13.46 24.98
N ASP A 702 -33.78 14.24 23.90
CA ASP A 702 -32.74 14.28 22.83
C ASP A 702 -31.33 14.60 23.36
N SER A 703 -31.24 15.16 24.57
CA SER A 703 -30.02 15.62 25.22
C SER A 703 -29.69 14.91 26.53
N THR A 704 -30.49 13.93 26.99
CA THR A 704 -30.31 13.25 28.30
C THR A 704 -30.60 11.76 28.19
N TRP A 705 -29.63 10.92 28.56
CA TRP A 705 -29.76 9.48 28.44
C TRP A 705 -28.95 8.73 29.50
N VAL A 706 -29.33 7.49 29.79
CA VAL A 706 -28.57 6.56 30.62
C VAL A 706 -28.00 5.45 29.75
N THR A 707 -26.72 5.11 29.98
CA THR A 707 -26.06 3.95 29.38
C THR A 707 -25.63 2.96 30.46
N GLY A 708 -25.62 1.68 30.13
CA GLY A 708 -25.08 0.65 31.02
C GLY A 708 -24.61 -0.59 30.27
N ARG A 709 -23.67 -1.29 30.89
CA ARG A 709 -23.09 -2.54 30.38
C ARG A 709 -22.85 -3.54 31.51
N ILE A 710 -23.31 -4.77 31.29
CA ILE A 710 -23.06 -5.91 32.16
C ILE A 710 -22.27 -6.94 31.36
N ASP A 711 -21.21 -7.49 31.95
CA ASP A 711 -20.37 -8.52 31.39
C ASP A 711 -20.47 -9.80 32.22
N HIS A 712 -20.51 -10.95 31.57
CA HIS A 712 -20.52 -12.28 32.19
C HIS A 712 -19.40 -13.15 31.62
N VAL A 713 -18.61 -13.79 32.46
CA VAL A 713 -17.52 -14.67 32.04
C VAL A 713 -18.06 -15.96 31.45
N LEU A 714 -17.64 -16.29 30.23
CA LEU A 714 -18.02 -17.53 29.53
C LEU A 714 -16.95 -18.62 29.67
N GLY A 715 -15.69 -18.23 29.88
CA GLY A 715 -14.57 -19.15 30.09
C GLY A 715 -13.21 -18.45 29.98
N GLY A 716 -12.17 -19.02 30.59
CA GLY A 716 -10.84 -18.42 30.60
C GLY A 716 -9.88 -19.09 31.59
N THR A 717 -8.72 -18.48 31.78
CA THR A 717 -7.66 -18.93 32.70
C THR A 717 -7.36 -17.90 33.80
N PHE A 718 -8.20 -16.88 33.95
CA PHE A 718 -8.03 -15.83 34.96
C PHE A 718 -8.21 -16.33 36.40
N ASP A 719 -8.80 -17.51 36.60
CA ASP A 719 -8.79 -18.24 37.87
C ASP A 719 -7.35 -18.56 38.35
N LYS A 720 -6.41 -18.71 37.41
CA LYS A 720 -4.98 -18.94 37.68
C LYS A 720 -4.20 -17.65 37.93
N PHE A 721 -4.87 -16.50 37.99
CA PHE A 721 -4.24 -15.23 38.34
C PHE A 721 -3.95 -15.21 39.85
N THR A 722 -2.71 -15.50 40.24
CA THR A 722 -2.30 -15.56 41.65
C THR A 722 -1.53 -14.34 42.15
N GLN A 723 -0.91 -13.57 41.25
CA GLN A 723 -0.16 -12.38 41.65
C GLN A 723 -1.05 -11.21 42.05
N ARG A 724 -0.73 -10.61 43.20
CA ARG A 724 -1.28 -9.32 43.63
C ARG A 724 -0.30 -8.23 43.27
N GLY A 725 -0.79 -7.14 42.70
CA GLY A 725 0.05 -5.97 42.44
C GLY A 725 0.48 -5.30 43.75
N THR A 726 1.64 -4.66 43.74
CA THR A 726 2.05 -3.77 44.84
C THR A 726 2.09 -2.33 44.33
N SER A 727 1.63 -1.38 45.13
CA SER A 727 1.66 0.05 44.78
C SER A 727 1.85 0.88 46.03
N ARG A 728 2.62 1.97 45.89
CA ARG A 728 2.75 3.04 46.89
C ARG A 728 1.61 4.06 46.81
N LEU A 729 0.78 3.97 45.76
CA LEU A 729 -0.44 4.75 45.57
C LEU A 729 -1.68 3.90 45.94
N PRO A 730 -2.86 4.52 46.16
CA PRO A 730 -4.10 3.78 46.32
C PRO A 730 -4.28 2.74 45.20
N GLN A 731 -4.49 1.48 45.61
CA GLN A 731 -4.50 0.32 44.73
C GLN A 731 -5.86 0.18 44.02
N VAL A 732 -6.12 1.06 43.07
CA VAL A 732 -7.32 0.97 42.21
C VAL A 732 -7.02 0.02 41.05
N ARG A 733 -6.22 0.45 40.07
CA ARG A 733 -5.84 -0.38 38.92
C ARG A 733 -4.83 -1.49 39.26
N THR A 734 -4.10 -1.34 40.37
CA THR A 734 -3.17 -2.38 40.88
C THR A 734 -3.91 -3.63 41.35
N ASN A 735 -5.16 -3.49 41.80
CA ASN A 735 -6.03 -4.59 42.21
C ASN A 735 -6.85 -5.16 41.05
N PHE A 736 -6.32 -5.08 39.83
CA PHE A 736 -7.00 -5.58 38.64
C PHE A 736 -7.43 -7.04 38.78
N ARG A 737 -6.59 -7.87 39.41
CA ARG A 737 -6.94 -9.27 39.73
C ARG A 737 -8.25 -9.35 40.52
N GLU A 738 -8.40 -8.58 41.58
CA GLU A 738 -9.58 -8.59 42.43
C GLU A 738 -10.83 -8.21 41.63
N TYR A 739 -10.79 -7.14 40.83
CA TYR A 739 -11.90 -6.78 39.94
C TYR A 739 -12.16 -7.83 38.84
N SER A 740 -11.11 -8.54 38.41
CA SER A 740 -11.22 -9.55 37.36
C SER A 740 -11.71 -10.91 37.85
N THR A 741 -11.47 -11.29 39.10
CA THR A 741 -11.79 -12.63 39.64
C THR A 741 -12.85 -12.63 40.75
N ALA A 742 -13.34 -11.47 41.22
CA ALA A 742 -14.30 -11.42 42.33
C ALA A 742 -15.68 -11.99 41.99
N SER A 743 -16.11 -11.92 40.73
CA SER A 743 -17.41 -12.40 40.26
C SER A 743 -17.36 -12.70 38.78
N ASP A 744 -18.11 -13.71 38.33
CA ASP A 744 -18.27 -14.02 36.91
C ASP A 744 -19.19 -12.99 36.22
N THR A 745 -20.10 -12.35 36.95
CA THR A 745 -20.97 -11.28 36.42
C THR A 745 -20.56 -9.93 37.00
N LYS A 746 -20.37 -8.93 36.14
CA LYS A 746 -19.86 -7.61 36.53
C LYS A 746 -20.64 -6.50 35.85
N LEU A 747 -20.87 -5.42 36.59
CA LEU A 747 -21.33 -4.16 36.03
C LEU A 747 -20.08 -3.39 35.56
N SER A 748 -19.93 -3.26 34.24
CA SER A 748 -18.78 -2.57 33.65
C SER A 748 -18.97 -1.05 33.66
N ASN A 749 -20.18 -0.57 33.41
CA ASN A 749 -20.55 0.82 33.61
C ASN A 749 -22.07 0.98 33.81
N LEU A 750 -22.46 2.08 34.43
CA LEU A 750 -23.83 2.58 34.52
C LEU A 750 -23.76 4.10 34.72
N GLN A 751 -24.06 4.85 33.66
CA GLN A 751 -23.76 6.27 33.57
C GLN A 751 -24.97 7.06 33.05
N LEU A 752 -25.33 8.12 33.77
CA LEU A 752 -26.24 9.16 33.30
C LEU A 752 -25.44 10.22 32.55
N ASN A 753 -25.94 10.65 31.39
CA ASN A 753 -25.30 11.62 30.52
C ASN A 753 -26.29 12.73 30.15
N HIS A 754 -25.79 13.95 30.03
CA HIS A 754 -26.53 15.09 29.56
C HIS A 754 -25.63 16.01 28.72
N VAL A 755 -26.10 16.46 27.56
CA VAL A 755 -25.38 17.41 26.70
C VAL A 755 -26.22 18.65 26.46
N GLY A 756 -25.57 19.76 26.12
CA GLY A 756 -26.31 20.95 25.73
C GLY A 756 -25.44 21.97 25.02
N GLN A 757 -26.10 22.99 24.50
CA GLN A 757 -25.48 24.11 23.80
C GLN A 757 -25.84 25.40 24.54
N LEU A 758 -24.82 26.17 24.97
CA LEU A 758 -25.00 27.46 25.64
C LEU A 758 -25.20 28.59 24.62
N SER A 759 -24.55 28.50 23.46
CA SER A 759 -24.69 29.40 22.30
C SER A 759 -24.11 28.74 21.05
N GLN A 760 -24.16 29.40 19.88
CA GLN A 760 -23.78 28.81 18.57
C GLN A 760 -22.43 28.07 18.58
N ASN A 761 -21.45 28.57 19.34
CA ASN A 761 -20.08 28.04 19.36
C ASN A 761 -19.70 27.33 20.66
N HIS A 762 -20.62 27.21 21.63
CA HIS A 762 -20.31 26.75 22.98
C HIS A 762 -21.21 25.58 23.41
N PHE A 763 -20.58 24.43 23.68
CA PHE A 763 -21.25 23.16 24.00
C PHE A 763 -20.72 22.59 25.32
N TYR A 764 -21.54 21.80 26.01
CA TYR A 764 -21.15 21.13 27.25
C TYR A 764 -21.70 19.71 27.33
N SER A 765 -21.02 18.87 28.11
CA SER A 765 -21.43 17.52 28.48
C SER A 765 -21.26 17.34 29.99
N LEU A 766 -22.22 16.71 30.64
CA LEU A 766 -22.20 16.36 32.06
C LEU A 766 -22.51 14.87 32.19
N TYR A 767 -21.79 14.18 33.06
CA TYR A 767 -22.01 12.77 33.28
C TYR A 767 -21.74 12.33 34.72
N GLY A 768 -22.36 11.22 35.12
CA GLY A 768 -22.13 10.64 36.44
C GLY A 768 -22.63 9.22 36.61
N GLY A 769 -22.00 8.48 37.52
CA GLY A 769 -22.33 7.10 37.84
C GLY A 769 -21.09 6.21 37.97
N TYR A 770 -21.23 4.94 37.61
CA TYR A 770 -20.11 4.01 37.43
C TYR A 770 -19.56 4.19 36.02
N LEU A 771 -18.39 4.83 35.90
CA LEU A 771 -17.80 5.19 34.62
C LEU A 771 -17.02 4.03 34.00
N GLU A 772 -16.37 3.21 34.85
CA GLU A 772 -15.74 1.94 34.51
C GLU A 772 -15.83 0.97 35.69
N SER A 773 -15.46 -0.30 35.49
CA SER A 773 -15.59 -1.37 36.50
C SER A 773 -14.81 -1.08 37.80
N MET A 774 -13.83 -0.17 37.75
CA MET A 774 -12.96 0.21 38.86
C MET A 774 -13.20 1.64 39.38
N PHE A 775 -14.05 2.43 38.72
CA PHE A 775 -14.19 3.86 39.02
C PHE A 775 -15.62 4.36 38.86
N GLY A 776 -16.11 5.04 39.89
CA GLY A 776 -17.35 5.81 39.87
C GLY A 776 -17.08 7.28 40.18
N GLY A 777 -17.87 8.16 39.59
CA GLY A 777 -17.68 9.60 39.78
C GLY A 777 -18.70 10.44 39.01
N VAL A 778 -18.44 11.75 39.02
CA VAL A 778 -19.15 12.75 38.22
C VAL A 778 -18.12 13.57 37.46
N GLY A 779 -18.44 13.99 36.25
CA GLY A 779 -17.55 14.75 35.39
C GLY A 779 -18.33 15.64 34.43
N GLY A 780 -17.59 16.53 33.78
CA GLY A 780 -18.14 17.40 32.76
C GLY A 780 -17.07 17.88 31.80
N GLU A 781 -17.49 18.13 30.57
CA GLU A 781 -16.65 18.59 29.46
C GLU A 781 -17.27 19.83 28.84
N TYR A 782 -16.43 20.70 28.31
CA TYR A 782 -16.82 21.93 27.64
C TYR A 782 -16.07 22.06 26.33
N LEU A 783 -16.79 22.36 25.25
CA LEU A 783 -16.25 22.50 23.91
C LEU A 783 -16.58 23.88 23.36
N TYR A 784 -15.54 24.59 22.91
CA TYR A 784 -15.66 25.79 22.10
C TYR A 784 -15.27 25.48 20.66
N ARG A 785 -16.20 25.73 19.72
CA ARG A 785 -16.03 25.56 18.29
C ARG A 785 -16.17 26.94 17.62
N PRO A 786 -15.07 27.71 17.46
CA PRO A 786 -15.09 29.07 16.94
C PRO A 786 -15.61 29.19 15.51
#